data_AF-A0A7L4BBM3-F1
#
_entry.id   AF-A0A7L4BBM3-F1
#
_cell.length_a   1.000
_cell.length_b   1.000
_cell.length_c   1.000
_cell.angle_alpha   90.00
_cell.angle_beta   90.00
_cell.angle_gamma   90.00
#
_symmetry.space_group_name_H-M   'P 1'
#
loop_
_entity.id
_entity.type
_entity.pdbx_description
1 polymer ?
#
loop_
_entity_poly.entity_id
_entity_poly.type
_entity_poly.pdbx_seq_one_letter_code
_entity_poly.pdbx_strand_id
1 'polypeptide(L)'
;KTGVLEEHLRMHLQCCLTLCSFWDLNLSVVTILWDYYSKNLHCHISNTTQSFLTSSCWRDVSLPNALVSLFSPKLVVHSPYSRCAKPVGTDFGVALIYSKFHRRRMQELTEVGLQNFFSLFLMLAIVAETEDIVSRVLDLLDFLTPSAITMSQRALIWRGHFAFLLIYVEKNMDISVLAEKLSNAFREKAKEFLVTKNDYTQKQNLWTLLSTYIDGVQEVFETSCYLSLSEEKLLNDGFTMLLPACRGAELSMVLNFLQVVLARLRSVHKRVSQGLQLGKGAPAAQLPLVAKEHHLAVASALWRNFFPYLKSQRMSQMPPSPQLADTAAGFTLLALDIPSKALSDLQPQPVLSMMHLFGWDDMVWPQLVSRYLSHLIQNSALCEAFSSMGYTSYEALTVRSWFRCVLQMFIEQPTGMLAKTDAERTVGKPYMEQLTEMTRLVFKLSEVENILSKAPDEESVFKQDPKNALVRFIKAVGRTYSGLQTLPEKSAMVAKTLEYLGDVLKYVKPYLKVKGPPEGLQLTYWIIGCLVKFWAPILATSKAQQLLFRIVDCLLLPHSVLQQDKELPVALLSAIQESLPLYLQGLSFICCQSQTQGAYLNQLLGSIIQQYFGRFLPSSPTALGVGQHPMLTALCTSITASQMLRLRKTTLHVINENYMQFKGNAPPPRLASVLAFVLDVLQRTQSTELCDIDLVLPAVLKCMVLVNELQVKKISADILQYVVEGCQAGSGGERATQLTSVFRQFIQDYTAVYDRRVFSILETVAVLDPTLVTSLIPTITQSLKDSEHKQGLGRNAAQR
;
A
#
# COMPACT_ATOMS: atom_id res chain seq x y z
N LYS A 1 -60.14 37.91 -31.11
CA LYS A 1 -60.54 36.58 -31.61
C LYS A 1 -60.25 35.58 -30.51
N THR A 2 -61.31 35.00 -29.97
CA THR A 2 -61.38 34.02 -28.89
C THR A 2 -60.34 32.92 -29.07
N GLY A 3 -59.48 32.74 -28.07
CA GLY A 3 -58.43 31.73 -28.07
C GLY A 3 -59.05 30.34 -28.10
N VAL A 4 -58.79 29.59 -29.16
CA VAL A 4 -58.99 28.14 -29.18
C VAL A 4 -58.19 27.59 -28.00
N LEU A 5 -58.84 26.88 -27.07
CA LEU A 5 -58.14 26.22 -25.95
C LEU A 5 -57.00 25.39 -26.53
N GLU A 6 -55.80 25.50 -25.96
CA GLU A 6 -54.61 24.79 -26.44
C GLU A 6 -54.86 23.28 -26.59
N GLU A 7 -55.76 22.71 -25.79
CA GLU A 7 -56.24 21.32 -25.88
C GLU A 7 -57.01 21.01 -27.16
N HIS A 8 -57.84 21.92 -27.65
CA HIS A 8 -58.53 21.76 -28.94
C HIS A 8 -57.53 21.84 -30.09
N LEU A 9 -56.53 22.73 -30.00
CA LEU A 9 -55.47 22.82 -31.00
C LEU A 9 -54.66 21.52 -31.06
N ARG A 10 -54.32 20.93 -29.91
CA ARG A 10 -53.62 19.64 -29.78
C ARG A 10 -54.41 18.48 -30.38
N MET A 11 -55.72 18.43 -30.12
CA MET A 11 -56.61 17.41 -30.68
C MET A 11 -56.70 17.51 -32.21
N HIS A 12 -56.87 18.74 -32.75
CA HIS A 12 -56.89 18.96 -34.20
C HIS A 12 -55.53 18.63 -34.85
N LEU A 13 -54.42 18.97 -34.20
CA LEU A 13 -53.06 18.60 -34.64
C LEU A 13 -52.88 17.09 -34.75
N GLN A 14 -53.28 16.34 -33.71
CA GLN A 14 -53.16 14.89 -33.66
C GLN A 14 -54.02 14.23 -34.74
N CYS A 15 -55.24 14.72 -34.96
CA CYS A 15 -56.10 14.28 -36.06
C CYS A 15 -55.47 14.57 -37.43
N CYS A 16 -54.94 15.78 -37.65
CA CYS A 16 -54.28 16.16 -38.90
C CYS A 16 -53.06 15.29 -39.19
N LEU A 17 -52.23 14.93 -38.21
CA LEU A 17 -51.10 14.01 -38.45
C LEU A 17 -51.52 12.59 -38.74
N THR A 18 -52.53 12.11 -38.00
CA THR A 18 -53.08 10.77 -38.25
C THR A 18 -53.61 10.71 -39.68
N LEU A 19 -54.24 11.78 -40.17
CA LEU A 19 -54.69 11.90 -41.56
C LEU A 19 -53.53 12.09 -42.57
N CYS A 20 -52.47 12.83 -42.22
CA CYS A 20 -51.23 12.91 -43.03
C CYS A 20 -50.54 11.54 -43.17
N SER A 21 -50.89 10.54 -42.35
CA SER A 21 -50.40 9.19 -42.55
C SER A 21 -51.07 8.45 -43.72
N PHE A 22 -52.21 8.96 -44.19
CA PHE A 22 -53.05 8.40 -45.25
C PHE A 22 -53.13 9.26 -46.53
N TRP A 23 -52.70 10.54 -46.50
CA TRP A 23 -52.77 11.49 -47.64
C TRP A 23 -51.40 12.10 -47.98
N ASP A 24 -51.20 12.48 -49.24
CA ASP A 24 -50.00 13.20 -49.71
C ASP A 24 -49.81 14.56 -49.00
N LEU A 25 -48.54 14.99 -48.89
CA LEU A 25 -48.10 16.13 -48.08
C LEU A 25 -48.92 17.42 -48.32
N ASN A 26 -49.54 17.95 -47.27
CA ASN A 26 -50.14 19.27 -47.29
C ASN A 26 -49.19 20.33 -46.70
N LEU A 27 -48.46 21.03 -47.59
CA LEU A 27 -47.51 22.10 -47.26
C LEU A 27 -48.13 23.24 -46.43
N SER A 28 -49.45 23.46 -46.53
CA SER A 28 -50.15 24.50 -45.76
C SER A 28 -50.21 24.15 -44.26
N VAL A 29 -50.45 22.89 -43.93
CA VAL A 29 -50.47 22.40 -42.53
C VAL A 29 -49.09 22.51 -41.92
N VAL A 30 -48.06 22.11 -42.66
CA VAL A 30 -46.66 22.23 -42.26
C VAL A 30 -46.27 23.69 -41.98
N THR A 31 -46.72 24.63 -42.80
CA THR A 31 -46.42 26.06 -42.64
C THR A 31 -47.14 26.65 -41.41
N ILE A 32 -48.40 26.27 -41.16
CA ILE A 32 -49.16 26.70 -39.97
C ILE A 32 -48.48 26.20 -38.69
N LEU A 33 -48.04 24.94 -38.69
CA LEU A 33 -47.34 24.31 -37.59
C LEU A 33 -45.97 24.94 -37.33
N TRP A 34 -45.23 25.22 -38.40
CA TRP A 34 -43.97 25.95 -38.33
C TRP A 34 -44.14 27.36 -37.77
N ASP A 35 -45.14 28.11 -38.24
CA ASP A 35 -45.41 29.46 -37.73
C ASP A 35 -45.85 29.44 -36.25
N TYR A 36 -46.58 28.41 -35.81
CA TYR A 36 -46.92 28.22 -34.39
C TYR A 36 -45.67 27.93 -33.55
N TYR A 37 -44.81 27.02 -33.99
CA TYR A 37 -43.56 26.69 -33.31
C TYR A 37 -42.63 27.90 -33.21
N SER A 38 -42.44 28.59 -34.34
CA SER A 38 -41.69 29.83 -34.48
C SER A 38 -42.15 30.89 -33.47
N LYS A 39 -43.46 31.13 -33.33
CA LYS A 39 -43.99 32.12 -32.37
C LYS A 39 -43.79 31.72 -30.91
N ASN A 40 -43.77 30.43 -30.61
CA ASN A 40 -43.67 29.91 -29.24
C ASN A 40 -42.26 29.42 -28.88
N LEU A 41 -41.25 29.79 -29.67
CA LEU A 41 -39.88 29.28 -29.51
C LEU A 41 -39.33 29.50 -28.09
N HIS A 42 -39.68 30.61 -27.44
CA HIS A 42 -39.21 30.95 -26.08
C HIS A 42 -40.04 30.32 -24.96
N CYS A 43 -41.16 29.66 -25.28
CA CYS A 43 -42.05 29.05 -24.31
C CYS A 43 -41.62 27.61 -24.00
N HIS A 44 -42.02 27.09 -22.84
CA HIS A 44 -41.87 25.67 -22.54
C HIS A 44 -42.85 24.86 -23.39
N ILE A 45 -42.36 24.31 -24.51
CA ILE A 45 -43.21 23.57 -25.46
C ILE A 45 -43.52 22.14 -24.96
N SER A 46 -42.76 21.61 -23.99
CA SER A 46 -43.07 20.38 -23.23
C SER A 46 -42.20 20.23 -21.95
N ASN A 47 -42.64 19.40 -20.99
CA ASN A 47 -41.84 18.99 -19.81
C ASN A 47 -40.74 17.97 -20.14
N THR A 48 -40.68 17.48 -21.39
CA THR A 48 -39.77 16.42 -21.88
C THR A 48 -38.59 16.96 -22.70
N THR A 49 -38.51 18.25 -23.02
CA THR A 49 -37.35 18.79 -23.78
C THR A 49 -36.05 18.74 -22.98
N GLN A 50 -36.10 18.76 -21.64
CA GLN A 50 -34.91 18.62 -20.79
C GLN A 50 -34.21 17.26 -20.94
N SER A 51 -34.91 16.19 -21.33
CA SER A 51 -34.34 14.84 -21.40
C SER A 51 -33.61 14.51 -22.72
N PHE A 52 -33.81 15.29 -23.79
CA PHE A 52 -33.18 15.03 -25.10
C PHE A 52 -31.71 15.48 -25.19
N LEU A 53 -31.33 16.49 -24.40
CA LEU A 53 -29.94 16.96 -24.27
C LEU A 53 -29.14 16.16 -23.23
N THR A 54 -29.70 15.06 -22.73
CA THR A 54 -29.06 14.12 -21.80
C THR A 54 -29.11 12.70 -22.37
N SER A 55 -27.97 12.01 -22.30
CA SER A 55 -27.63 10.78 -23.04
C SER A 55 -28.51 9.54 -22.81
N SER A 56 -29.21 9.44 -21.68
CA SER A 56 -29.88 8.19 -21.28
C SER A 56 -31.09 7.80 -22.14
N CYS A 57 -31.63 8.71 -22.95
CA CYS A 57 -32.84 8.45 -23.73
C CYS A 57 -32.58 7.88 -25.14
N TRP A 58 -31.33 7.90 -25.63
CA TRP A 58 -31.01 7.50 -27.00
C TRP A 58 -30.74 6.00 -27.17
N ARG A 59 -30.31 5.30 -26.10
CA ARG A 59 -29.83 3.90 -26.19
C ARG A 59 -30.92 2.82 -26.18
N ASP A 60 -32.02 3.03 -25.47
CA ASP A 60 -33.04 1.98 -25.26
C ASP A 60 -34.18 1.97 -26.29
N VAL A 61 -34.10 2.84 -27.29
CA VAL A 61 -35.25 3.08 -28.14
C VAL A 61 -34.84 3.01 -29.60
N SER A 62 -35.24 1.91 -30.26
CA SER A 62 -35.15 1.75 -31.71
C SER A 62 -35.60 3.04 -32.39
N LEU A 63 -34.70 3.65 -33.17
CA LEU A 63 -34.82 4.97 -33.80
C LEU A 63 -36.22 5.27 -34.40
N PRO A 64 -36.96 4.31 -34.98
CA PRO A 64 -38.31 4.57 -35.48
C PRO A 64 -39.40 4.65 -34.39
N ASN A 65 -39.36 3.78 -33.37
CA ASN A 65 -40.44 3.67 -32.38
C ASN A 65 -40.29 4.65 -31.20
N ALA A 66 -39.07 5.12 -30.93
CA ALA A 66 -38.79 6.18 -29.96
C ALA A 66 -39.45 7.48 -30.34
N LEU A 67 -39.20 7.88 -31.58
CA LEU A 67 -39.74 9.09 -32.17
C LEU A 67 -41.25 9.07 -32.04
N VAL A 68 -41.90 7.95 -32.41
CA VAL A 68 -43.35 7.77 -32.31
C VAL A 68 -43.89 7.87 -30.87
N SER A 69 -43.19 7.33 -29.87
CA SER A 69 -43.65 7.37 -28.46
C SER A 69 -43.32 8.69 -27.72
N LEU A 70 -42.29 9.42 -28.16
CA LEU A 70 -41.84 10.70 -27.59
C LEU A 70 -42.70 11.90 -28.06
N PHE A 71 -43.56 11.70 -29.06
CA PHE A 71 -44.57 12.68 -29.47
C PHE A 71 -45.73 12.72 -28.47
N SER A 72 -45.59 13.54 -27.41
CA SER A 72 -46.78 14.22 -26.91
C SER A 72 -47.37 15.08 -28.06
N PRO A 73 -48.70 15.25 -28.16
CA PRO A 73 -49.38 15.86 -29.31
C PRO A 73 -49.02 17.33 -29.64
N LYS A 74 -47.99 17.91 -29.01
CA LYS A 74 -47.53 19.30 -29.17
C LYS A 74 -46.31 19.49 -30.06
N LEU A 75 -45.52 18.44 -30.35
CA LEU A 75 -44.37 18.48 -31.29
C LEU A 75 -44.69 17.79 -32.62
N VAL A 76 -45.96 17.91 -32.98
CA VAL A 76 -46.64 17.25 -34.08
C VAL A 76 -46.46 18.06 -35.38
N VAL A 77 -45.27 18.65 -35.56
CA VAL A 77 -44.85 19.29 -36.83
C VAL A 77 -44.05 18.31 -37.69
N HIS A 78 -43.62 17.17 -37.14
CA HIS A 78 -42.49 16.40 -37.69
C HIS A 78 -42.85 15.06 -38.35
N SER A 79 -44.05 14.50 -38.13
CA SER A 79 -44.50 13.27 -38.84
C SER A 79 -44.67 13.41 -40.37
N PRO A 80 -44.98 14.58 -40.98
CA PRO A 80 -45.02 14.69 -42.44
C PRO A 80 -43.62 14.83 -43.06
N TYR A 81 -42.61 15.30 -42.31
CA TYR A 81 -41.23 15.46 -42.80
C TYR A 81 -40.44 14.16 -42.84
N SER A 82 -40.64 13.24 -41.89
CA SER A 82 -39.93 11.95 -41.86
C SER A 82 -40.30 11.00 -43.02
N ARG A 83 -41.47 11.20 -43.66
CA ARG A 83 -41.88 10.46 -44.87
C ARG A 83 -41.53 11.16 -46.18
N CYS A 84 -40.96 12.37 -46.10
CA CYS A 84 -40.57 13.19 -47.25
C CYS A 84 -39.22 12.78 -47.86
N ALA A 85 -38.65 11.63 -47.48
CA ALA A 85 -37.44 11.04 -48.08
C ALA A 85 -37.72 10.46 -49.49
N LYS A 86 -38.33 11.26 -50.36
CA LYS A 86 -38.25 11.14 -51.81
C LYS A 86 -37.56 12.41 -52.33
N PRO A 87 -36.67 12.30 -53.32
CA PRO A 87 -35.57 13.26 -53.54
C PRO A 87 -35.96 14.64 -54.13
N VAL A 88 -37.24 15.03 -54.13
CA VAL A 88 -37.70 16.21 -54.91
C VAL A 88 -38.32 17.32 -54.03
N GLY A 89 -38.53 17.11 -52.72
CA GLY A 89 -39.25 18.06 -51.84
C GLY A 89 -38.51 18.56 -50.60
N THR A 90 -37.28 18.09 -50.34
CA THR A 90 -36.54 18.35 -49.10
C THR A 90 -36.06 19.80 -48.97
N ASP A 91 -35.68 20.44 -50.09
CA ASP A 91 -35.01 21.75 -50.07
C ASP A 91 -35.95 22.91 -49.70
N PHE A 92 -37.22 22.84 -50.11
CA PHE A 92 -38.17 23.94 -49.91
C PHE A 92 -38.59 24.09 -48.43
N GLY A 93 -38.78 22.98 -47.73
CA GLY A 93 -39.15 22.98 -46.32
C GLY A 93 -38.03 23.44 -45.40
N VAL A 94 -36.79 23.09 -45.72
CA VAL A 94 -35.59 23.44 -44.96
C VAL A 94 -35.23 24.93 -45.16
N ALA A 95 -35.35 25.45 -46.40
CA ALA A 95 -35.15 26.87 -46.70
C ALA A 95 -36.14 27.79 -45.95
N LEU A 96 -37.41 27.38 -45.82
CA LEU A 96 -38.43 28.12 -45.06
C LEU A 96 -38.07 28.22 -43.58
N ILE A 97 -37.49 27.17 -43.01
CA ILE A 97 -37.04 27.13 -41.62
C ILE A 97 -35.90 28.12 -41.40
N TYR A 98 -34.88 28.10 -42.27
CA TYR A 98 -33.75 29.02 -42.19
C TYR A 98 -34.15 30.49 -42.30
N SER A 99 -35.11 30.82 -43.17
CA SER A 99 -35.54 32.21 -43.43
C SER A 99 -36.02 32.95 -42.17
N LYS A 100 -36.49 32.19 -41.17
CA LYS A 100 -37.05 32.71 -39.92
C LYS A 100 -35.99 32.98 -38.85
N PHE A 101 -34.78 32.43 -38.97
CA PHE A 101 -33.65 32.64 -38.05
C PHE A 101 -32.68 33.67 -38.62
N HIS A 102 -32.94 34.95 -38.36
CA HIS A 102 -32.05 36.06 -38.69
C HIS A 102 -31.32 36.57 -37.44
N ARG A 103 -30.27 37.38 -37.63
CA ARG A 103 -29.38 37.85 -36.55
C ARG A 103 -30.11 38.36 -35.31
N ARG A 104 -31.09 39.25 -35.47
CA ARG A 104 -31.86 39.82 -34.36
C ARG A 104 -32.61 38.74 -33.58
N ARG A 105 -33.27 37.82 -34.26
CA ARG A 105 -34.00 36.72 -33.62
C ARG A 105 -33.09 35.75 -32.90
N MET A 106 -31.91 35.45 -33.45
CA MET A 106 -30.93 34.61 -32.77
C MET A 106 -30.47 35.26 -31.47
N GLN A 107 -30.26 36.58 -31.45
CA GLN A 107 -29.84 37.32 -30.26
C GLN A 107 -30.94 37.45 -29.19
N GLU A 108 -32.21 37.38 -29.57
CA GLU A 108 -33.35 37.45 -28.63
C GLU A 108 -33.62 36.09 -27.93
N LEU A 109 -32.98 34.98 -28.35
CA LEU A 109 -33.19 33.63 -27.81
C LEU A 109 -32.93 33.53 -26.29
N THR A 110 -33.96 33.10 -25.57
CA THR A 110 -33.87 32.71 -24.16
C THR A 110 -33.21 31.34 -24.05
N GLU A 111 -32.83 30.92 -22.84
CA GLU A 111 -32.28 29.58 -22.58
C GLU A 111 -33.19 28.46 -23.13
N VAL A 112 -34.50 28.56 -22.88
CA VAL A 112 -35.53 27.66 -23.42
C VAL A 112 -35.65 27.76 -24.94
N GLY A 113 -35.53 28.98 -25.49
CA GLY A 113 -35.52 29.20 -26.94
C GLY A 113 -34.35 28.54 -27.63
N LEU A 114 -33.18 28.57 -27.02
CA LEU A 114 -31.97 27.93 -27.53
C LEU A 114 -32.06 26.40 -27.43
N GLN A 115 -32.66 25.86 -26.37
CA GLN A 115 -32.95 24.44 -26.26
C GLN A 115 -33.90 23.95 -27.36
N ASN A 116 -35.02 24.65 -27.57
CA ASN A 116 -35.96 24.36 -28.65
C ASN A 116 -35.30 24.49 -30.03
N PHE A 117 -34.42 25.48 -30.20
CA PHE A 117 -33.60 25.60 -31.41
C PHE A 117 -32.75 24.34 -31.66
N PHE A 118 -31.98 23.87 -30.67
CA PHE A 118 -31.18 22.65 -30.82
C PHE A 118 -32.05 21.41 -31.08
N SER A 119 -33.17 21.24 -30.38
CA SER A 119 -34.08 20.11 -30.62
C SER A 119 -34.59 20.06 -32.06
N LEU A 120 -34.94 21.20 -32.64
CA LEU A 120 -35.37 21.29 -34.04
C LEU A 120 -34.24 20.87 -34.98
N PHE A 121 -33.05 21.43 -34.83
CA PHE A 121 -31.95 21.19 -35.76
C PHE A 121 -31.30 19.82 -35.60
N LEU A 122 -31.32 19.21 -34.41
CA LEU A 122 -30.95 17.81 -34.22
C LEU A 122 -31.89 16.88 -34.98
N MET A 123 -33.20 17.13 -34.92
CA MET A 123 -34.18 16.37 -35.70
C MET A 123 -33.98 16.53 -37.21
N LEU A 124 -33.69 17.76 -37.68
CA LEU A 124 -33.37 18.00 -39.08
C LEU A 124 -32.08 17.29 -39.51
N ALA A 125 -31.05 17.30 -38.68
CA ALA A 125 -29.78 16.62 -38.96
C ALA A 125 -29.92 15.09 -39.04
N ILE A 126 -30.92 14.49 -38.36
CA ILE A 126 -31.24 13.07 -38.48
C ILE A 126 -31.91 12.78 -39.83
N VAL A 127 -32.89 13.60 -40.22
CA VAL A 127 -33.77 13.37 -41.38
C VAL A 127 -33.17 13.84 -42.71
N ALA A 128 -32.29 14.85 -42.70
CA ALA A 128 -31.65 15.45 -43.88
C ALA A 128 -30.12 15.24 -43.88
N GLU A 129 -29.43 15.89 -44.82
CA GLU A 129 -27.97 15.86 -44.94
C GLU A 129 -27.31 16.56 -43.73
N THR A 130 -26.66 15.78 -42.86
CA THR A 130 -26.14 16.23 -41.56
C THR A 130 -25.16 17.40 -41.68
N GLU A 131 -24.24 17.36 -42.64
CA GLU A 131 -23.18 18.36 -42.80
C GLU A 131 -23.74 19.75 -43.14
N ASP A 132 -24.72 19.82 -44.04
CA ASP A 132 -25.37 21.06 -44.44
C ASP A 132 -26.19 21.66 -43.30
N ILE A 133 -26.92 20.83 -42.55
CA ILE A 133 -27.66 21.29 -41.38
C ILE A 133 -26.70 21.84 -40.32
N VAL A 134 -25.63 21.09 -40.00
CA VAL A 134 -24.71 21.46 -38.93
C VAL A 134 -23.89 22.70 -39.31
N SER A 135 -23.36 22.78 -40.52
CA SER A 135 -22.67 23.99 -41.01
C SER A 135 -23.58 25.22 -40.91
N ARG A 136 -24.85 25.08 -41.30
CA ARG A 136 -25.81 26.18 -41.20
C ARG A 136 -26.15 26.56 -39.76
N VAL A 137 -26.27 25.59 -38.86
CA VAL A 137 -26.46 25.83 -37.43
C VAL A 137 -25.26 26.58 -36.85
N LEU A 138 -24.04 26.22 -37.24
CA LEU A 138 -22.83 26.94 -36.83
C LEU A 138 -22.85 28.40 -37.28
N ASP A 139 -23.23 28.68 -38.53
CA ASP A 139 -23.40 30.05 -39.04
C ASP A 139 -24.44 30.84 -38.23
N LEU A 140 -25.57 30.21 -37.89
CA LEU A 140 -26.63 30.83 -37.11
C LEU A 140 -26.20 31.13 -35.68
N LEU A 141 -25.42 30.24 -35.06
CA LEU A 141 -24.88 30.44 -33.71
C LEU A 141 -23.81 31.55 -33.68
N ASP A 142 -23.09 31.78 -34.77
CA ASP A 142 -22.11 32.88 -34.87
C ASP A 142 -22.79 34.28 -34.85
N PHE A 143 -24.12 34.37 -35.00
CA PHE A 143 -24.87 35.60 -34.75
C PHE A 143 -25.00 35.98 -33.27
N LEU A 144 -24.73 35.05 -32.35
CA LEU A 144 -24.75 35.29 -30.91
C LEU A 144 -23.50 36.05 -30.48
N THR A 145 -23.67 37.18 -29.79
CA THR A 145 -22.57 38.03 -29.35
C THR A 145 -21.86 37.41 -28.13
N PRO A 146 -20.55 37.14 -28.14
CA PRO A 146 -19.86 36.41 -27.07
C PRO A 146 -19.99 37.03 -25.67
N SER A 147 -20.12 38.36 -25.58
CA SER A 147 -20.29 39.13 -24.34
C SER A 147 -21.70 39.10 -23.76
N ALA A 148 -22.72 38.77 -24.57
CA ALA A 148 -24.12 38.71 -24.15
C ALA A 148 -24.56 37.30 -23.74
N ILE A 149 -23.74 36.27 -24.01
CA ILE A 149 -24.05 34.87 -23.74
C ILE A 149 -23.77 34.56 -22.26
N THR A 150 -24.83 34.17 -21.55
CA THR A 150 -24.75 33.68 -20.17
C THR A 150 -24.03 32.32 -20.09
N MET A 151 -23.55 31.94 -18.90
CA MET A 151 -22.86 30.65 -18.73
C MET A 151 -23.78 29.44 -18.99
N SER A 152 -25.07 29.52 -18.63
CA SER A 152 -26.05 28.47 -18.91
C SER A 152 -26.31 28.31 -20.41
N GLN A 153 -26.49 29.42 -21.14
CA GLN A 153 -26.59 29.39 -22.60
C GLN A 153 -25.34 28.81 -23.25
N ARG A 154 -24.13 29.14 -22.75
CA ARG A 154 -22.89 28.56 -23.27
C ARG A 154 -22.81 27.04 -23.03
N ALA A 155 -23.22 26.57 -21.86
CA ALA A 155 -23.29 25.14 -21.58
C ALA A 155 -24.30 24.43 -22.50
N LEU A 156 -25.45 25.04 -22.80
CA LEU A 156 -26.41 24.51 -23.78
C LEU A 156 -25.82 24.46 -25.20
N ILE A 157 -25.07 25.47 -25.62
CA ILE A 157 -24.38 25.47 -26.92
C ILE A 157 -23.40 24.30 -27.01
N TRP A 158 -22.61 24.06 -25.95
CA TRP A 158 -21.70 22.92 -25.90
C TRP A 158 -22.45 21.59 -25.96
N ARG A 159 -23.53 21.42 -25.19
CA ARG A 159 -24.39 20.22 -25.27
C ARG A 159 -24.96 20.02 -26.67
N GLY A 160 -25.43 21.08 -27.32
CA GLY A 160 -25.89 21.04 -28.70
C GLY A 160 -24.81 20.60 -29.69
N HIS A 161 -23.58 21.13 -29.55
CA HIS A 161 -22.43 20.69 -30.34
C HIS A 161 -22.09 19.21 -30.10
N PHE A 162 -22.07 18.74 -28.86
CA PHE A 162 -21.85 17.32 -28.56
C PHE A 162 -22.96 16.43 -29.11
N ALA A 163 -24.23 16.85 -29.06
CA ALA A 163 -25.32 16.11 -29.67
C ALA A 163 -25.15 15.97 -31.19
N PHE A 164 -24.66 17.02 -31.87
CA PHE A 164 -24.29 16.88 -33.28
C PHE A 164 -23.09 15.93 -33.47
N LEU A 165 -22.03 16.05 -32.67
CA LEU A 165 -20.89 15.12 -32.71
C LEU A 165 -21.32 13.66 -32.57
N LEU A 166 -22.29 13.36 -31.70
CA LEU A 166 -22.84 12.01 -31.55
C LEU A 166 -23.58 11.55 -32.81
N ILE A 167 -24.36 12.41 -33.47
CA ILE A 167 -24.99 12.09 -34.76
C ILE A 167 -23.92 11.81 -35.84
N TYR A 168 -22.84 12.59 -35.89
CA TYR A 168 -21.71 12.32 -36.79
C TYR A 168 -21.10 10.94 -36.51
N VAL A 169 -20.87 10.61 -35.24
CA VAL A 169 -20.32 9.30 -34.84
C VAL A 169 -21.26 8.15 -35.20
N GLU A 170 -22.56 8.29 -34.95
CA GLU A 170 -23.58 7.29 -35.32
C GLU A 170 -23.67 7.09 -36.83
N LYS A 171 -23.53 8.16 -37.62
CA LYS A 171 -23.48 8.12 -39.09
C LYS A 171 -22.10 7.78 -39.65
N ASN A 172 -21.10 7.49 -38.79
CA ASN A 172 -19.72 7.16 -39.14
C ASN A 172 -19.03 8.23 -40.01
N MET A 173 -19.23 9.50 -39.65
CA MET A 173 -18.69 10.68 -40.33
C MET A 173 -17.55 11.31 -39.50
N ASP A 174 -16.58 11.96 -40.16
CA ASP A 174 -15.44 12.60 -39.49
C ASP A 174 -15.91 13.78 -38.61
N ILE A 175 -15.48 13.80 -37.35
CA ILE A 175 -15.86 14.86 -36.40
C ILE A 175 -14.86 16.02 -36.31
N SER A 176 -13.77 15.96 -37.08
CA SER A 176 -12.64 16.88 -36.99
C SER A 176 -12.98 18.36 -36.82
N VAL A 177 -13.80 18.91 -37.72
CA VAL A 177 -14.07 20.36 -37.80
C VAL A 177 -14.79 20.85 -36.54
N LEU A 178 -15.84 20.13 -36.13
CA LEU A 178 -16.63 20.49 -34.96
C LEU A 178 -15.86 20.20 -33.65
N ALA A 179 -15.07 19.12 -33.62
CA ALA A 179 -14.20 18.78 -32.50
C ALA A 179 -13.14 19.87 -32.26
N GLU A 180 -12.51 20.42 -33.30
CA GLU A 180 -11.53 21.51 -33.18
C GLU A 180 -12.16 22.81 -32.70
N LYS A 181 -13.33 23.22 -33.23
CA LYS A 181 -14.04 24.43 -32.78
C LYS A 181 -14.36 24.33 -31.28
N LEU A 182 -14.86 23.19 -30.84
CA LEU A 182 -15.24 22.96 -29.46
C LEU A 182 -14.03 22.82 -28.53
N SER A 183 -12.99 22.11 -28.95
CA SER A 183 -11.78 21.93 -28.15
C SER A 183 -11.02 23.25 -27.98
N ASN A 184 -10.96 24.11 -29.01
CA ASN A 184 -10.41 25.46 -28.89
C ASN A 184 -11.19 26.30 -27.87
N ALA A 185 -12.52 26.24 -27.87
CA ALA A 185 -13.35 26.93 -26.88
C ALA A 185 -13.12 26.39 -25.45
N PHE A 186 -12.94 25.08 -25.30
CA PHE A 186 -12.59 24.45 -24.02
C PHE A 186 -11.23 24.93 -23.50
N ARG A 187 -10.20 24.98 -24.36
CA ARG A 187 -8.85 25.41 -23.97
C ARG A 187 -8.85 26.82 -23.38
N GLU A 188 -9.55 27.77 -24.01
CA GLU A 188 -9.63 29.13 -23.50
C GLU A 188 -10.32 29.19 -22.11
N LYS A 189 -11.34 28.37 -21.88
CA LYS A 189 -12.01 28.29 -20.57
C LYS A 189 -11.20 27.54 -19.51
N ALA A 190 -10.44 26.52 -19.89
CA ALA A 190 -9.50 25.85 -18.99
C ALA A 190 -8.39 26.81 -18.53
N LYS A 191 -7.91 27.68 -19.44
CA LYS A 191 -6.95 28.75 -19.11
C LYS A 191 -7.52 29.76 -18.13
N GLU A 192 -8.76 30.22 -18.36
CA GLU A 192 -9.47 31.11 -17.43
C GLU A 192 -9.62 30.49 -16.04
N PHE A 193 -9.98 29.20 -15.98
CA PHE A 193 -10.11 28.44 -14.73
C PHE A 193 -8.80 28.32 -13.95
N LEU A 194 -7.67 28.12 -14.63
CA LEU A 194 -6.34 28.05 -14.00
C LEU A 194 -5.92 29.38 -13.37
N VAL A 195 -6.24 30.50 -14.02
CA VAL A 195 -5.86 31.85 -13.54
C VAL A 195 -6.75 32.29 -12.36
N THR A 196 -8.00 31.83 -12.32
CA THR A 196 -8.99 32.22 -11.31
C THR A 196 -8.73 31.50 -9.97
N LYS A 197 -8.01 32.16 -9.05
CA LYS A 197 -7.62 31.56 -7.75
C LYS A 197 -8.53 31.91 -6.56
N ASN A 198 -9.18 33.09 -6.56
CA ASN A 198 -9.82 33.64 -5.35
C ASN A 198 -11.35 33.79 -5.43
N ASP A 199 -11.96 33.74 -6.63
CA ASP A 199 -13.41 33.83 -6.79
C ASP A 199 -14.04 32.43 -6.88
N TYR A 200 -14.61 31.97 -5.78
CA TYR A 200 -15.27 30.67 -5.70
C TYR A 200 -16.49 30.56 -6.62
N THR A 201 -17.26 31.64 -6.78
CA THR A 201 -18.49 31.63 -7.60
C THR A 201 -18.17 31.57 -9.08
N GLN A 202 -17.19 32.36 -9.53
CA GLN A 202 -16.69 32.29 -10.90
C GLN A 202 -16.06 30.92 -11.19
N LYS A 203 -15.27 30.38 -10.24
CA LYS A 203 -14.66 29.05 -10.37
C LYS A 203 -15.73 27.95 -10.51
N GLN A 204 -16.79 27.99 -9.71
CA GLN A 204 -17.89 27.02 -9.78
C GLN A 204 -18.65 27.10 -11.12
N ASN A 205 -18.90 28.31 -11.61
CA ASN A 205 -19.56 28.52 -12.91
C ASN A 205 -18.71 28.01 -14.07
N LEU A 206 -17.39 28.28 -14.05
CA LEU A 206 -16.44 27.75 -15.03
C LEU A 206 -16.35 26.23 -14.94
N TRP A 207 -16.30 25.64 -13.74
CA TRP A 207 -16.29 24.20 -13.55
C TRP A 207 -17.56 23.53 -14.09
N THR A 208 -18.74 24.13 -13.90
CA THR A 208 -20.01 23.61 -14.44
C THR A 208 -19.98 23.52 -15.98
N LEU A 209 -19.34 24.51 -16.63
CA LEU A 209 -19.14 24.50 -18.07
C LEU A 209 -18.08 23.46 -18.49
N LEU A 210 -16.95 23.39 -17.79
CA LEU A 210 -15.85 22.45 -18.08
C LEU A 210 -16.25 20.99 -17.86
N SER A 211 -17.02 20.70 -16.81
CA SER A 211 -17.61 19.37 -16.57
C SER A 211 -18.56 18.96 -17.68
N THR A 212 -19.38 19.89 -18.20
CA THR A 212 -20.22 19.61 -19.39
C THR A 212 -19.39 19.21 -20.62
N TYR A 213 -18.18 19.77 -20.79
CA TYR A 213 -17.27 19.33 -21.85
C TYR A 213 -16.70 17.94 -21.58
N ILE A 214 -16.26 17.67 -20.36
CA ILE A 214 -15.71 16.36 -19.96
C ILE A 214 -16.75 15.27 -20.17
N ASP A 215 -17.99 15.48 -19.71
CA ASP A 215 -19.10 14.54 -19.87
C ASP A 215 -19.42 14.30 -21.35
N GLY A 216 -19.47 15.36 -22.17
CA GLY A 216 -19.71 15.25 -23.60
C GLY A 216 -18.61 14.49 -24.35
N VAL A 217 -17.33 14.74 -24.01
CA VAL A 217 -16.22 13.96 -24.59
C VAL A 217 -16.29 12.51 -24.15
N GLN A 218 -16.61 12.24 -22.88
CA GLN A 218 -16.76 10.86 -22.39
C GLN A 218 -17.81 10.10 -23.21
N GLU A 219 -18.96 10.72 -23.44
CA GLU A 219 -20.07 10.12 -24.20
C GLU A 219 -19.69 9.83 -25.65
N VAL A 220 -18.97 10.75 -26.32
CA VAL A 220 -18.47 10.54 -27.68
C VAL A 220 -17.54 9.32 -27.73
N PHE A 221 -16.63 9.17 -26.77
CA PHE A 221 -15.73 8.03 -26.69
C PHE A 221 -16.47 6.71 -26.40
N GLU A 222 -17.45 6.72 -25.49
CA GLU A 222 -18.28 5.54 -25.20
C GLU A 222 -19.08 5.08 -26.41
N THR A 223 -19.64 6.04 -27.17
CA THR A 223 -20.50 5.78 -28.33
C THR A 223 -19.71 5.33 -29.55
N SER A 224 -18.51 5.89 -29.78
CA SER A 224 -17.68 5.53 -30.95
C SER A 224 -17.23 4.07 -30.90
N CYS A 225 -17.61 3.29 -31.91
CA CYS A 225 -17.32 1.86 -32.02
C CYS A 225 -15.83 1.55 -32.22
N TYR A 226 -15.14 2.39 -33.01
CA TYR A 226 -13.81 2.13 -33.54
C TYR A 226 -12.77 3.21 -33.21
N LEU A 227 -13.16 4.37 -32.67
CA LEU A 227 -12.25 5.50 -32.40
C LEU A 227 -11.40 5.87 -33.64
N SER A 228 -12.09 6.07 -34.77
CA SER A 228 -11.46 6.30 -36.09
C SER A 228 -11.97 7.56 -36.78
N LEU A 229 -12.66 8.44 -36.07
CA LEU A 229 -13.34 9.63 -36.60
C LEU A 229 -12.70 10.93 -36.12
N SER A 230 -11.40 10.89 -35.82
CA SER A 230 -10.64 12.01 -35.26
C SER A 230 -11.03 12.45 -33.84
N GLU A 231 -11.46 11.51 -33.00
CA GLU A 231 -11.77 11.75 -31.59
C GLU A 231 -10.55 12.26 -30.79
N GLU A 232 -9.32 12.04 -31.25
CA GLU A 232 -8.11 12.57 -30.62
C GLU A 232 -8.11 14.11 -30.49
N LYS A 233 -8.83 14.82 -31.37
CA LYS A 233 -8.87 16.29 -31.40
C LYS A 233 -9.62 16.89 -30.21
N LEU A 234 -10.48 16.10 -29.56
CA LEU A 234 -11.15 16.47 -28.32
C LEU A 234 -10.20 16.39 -27.11
N LEU A 235 -9.14 15.58 -27.19
CA LEU A 235 -8.14 15.44 -26.13
C LEU A 235 -7.00 16.45 -26.33
N ASN A 236 -7.29 17.74 -26.15
CA ASN A 236 -6.32 18.80 -26.42
C ASN A 236 -5.45 19.19 -25.20
N ASP A 237 -4.58 20.18 -25.41
CA ASP A 237 -3.68 20.77 -24.42
C ASP A 237 -4.40 21.55 -23.30
N GLY A 238 -5.68 21.89 -23.44
CA GLY A 238 -6.48 22.49 -22.37
C GLY A 238 -6.51 21.66 -21.09
N PHE A 239 -6.43 20.33 -21.20
CA PHE A 239 -6.32 19.44 -20.04
C PHE A 239 -5.04 19.63 -19.23
N THR A 240 -3.93 20.05 -19.86
CA THR A 240 -2.68 20.37 -19.15
C THR A 240 -2.84 21.58 -18.24
N MET A 241 -3.73 22.51 -18.59
CA MET A 241 -4.04 23.70 -17.80
C MET A 241 -5.12 23.41 -16.74
N LEU A 242 -6.06 22.51 -17.05
CA LEU A 242 -7.15 22.14 -16.16
C LEU A 242 -6.66 21.33 -14.94
N LEU A 243 -5.85 20.29 -15.17
CA LEU A 243 -5.45 19.34 -14.12
C LEU A 243 -4.78 19.99 -12.90
N PRO A 244 -3.83 20.95 -13.04
CA PRO A 244 -3.25 21.66 -11.91
C PRO A 244 -4.22 22.55 -11.13
N ALA A 245 -5.33 22.97 -11.74
CA ALA A 245 -6.33 23.86 -11.14
C ALA A 245 -7.40 23.10 -10.34
N CYS A 246 -7.63 21.82 -10.69
CA CYS A 246 -8.62 20.96 -10.04
C CYS A 246 -8.21 20.56 -8.62
N ARG A 247 -9.18 20.48 -7.70
CA ARG A 247 -8.98 19.96 -6.33
C ARG A 247 -10.09 19.00 -5.93
N GLY A 248 -9.75 18.00 -5.11
CA GLY A 248 -10.71 17.07 -4.51
C GLY A 248 -11.63 16.42 -5.54
N ALA A 249 -12.94 16.66 -5.44
CA ALA A 249 -13.96 16.10 -6.33
C ALA A 249 -13.77 16.47 -7.80
N GLU A 250 -13.28 17.69 -8.10
CA GLU A 250 -13.00 18.13 -9.47
C GLU A 250 -11.94 17.22 -10.12
N LEU A 251 -10.86 16.95 -9.36
CA LEU A 251 -9.79 16.08 -9.83
C LEU A 251 -10.26 14.63 -9.95
N SER A 252 -11.04 14.13 -8.98
CA SER A 252 -11.62 12.79 -9.06
C SER A 252 -12.50 12.60 -10.31
N MET A 253 -13.29 13.60 -10.70
CA MET A 253 -14.11 13.55 -11.92
C MET A 253 -13.25 13.44 -13.18
N VAL A 254 -12.21 14.28 -13.32
CA VAL A 254 -11.30 14.24 -14.48
C VAL A 254 -10.52 12.91 -14.54
N LEU A 255 -10.08 12.38 -13.39
CA LEU A 255 -9.38 11.10 -13.34
C LEU A 255 -10.32 9.92 -13.67
N ASN A 256 -11.57 9.95 -13.24
CA ASN A 256 -12.57 8.95 -13.62
C ASN A 256 -12.86 8.99 -15.12
N PHE A 257 -13.06 10.18 -15.70
CA PHE A 257 -13.18 10.38 -17.14
C PHE A 257 -11.99 9.76 -17.89
N LEU A 258 -10.77 10.03 -17.42
CA LEU A 258 -9.55 9.52 -18.02
C LEU A 258 -9.48 7.98 -17.96
N GLN A 259 -9.94 7.36 -16.88
CA GLN A 259 -10.05 5.91 -16.78
C GLN A 259 -11.03 5.32 -17.80
N VAL A 260 -12.19 5.98 -18.02
CA VAL A 260 -13.16 5.56 -19.03
C VAL A 260 -12.57 5.61 -20.43
N VAL A 261 -11.91 6.73 -20.78
CA VAL A 261 -11.24 6.90 -22.09
C VAL A 261 -10.12 5.87 -22.29
N LEU A 262 -9.28 5.64 -21.27
CA LEU A 262 -8.22 4.63 -21.31
C LEU A 262 -8.79 3.22 -21.49
N ALA A 263 -9.82 2.86 -20.74
CA ALA A 263 -10.47 1.56 -20.85
C ALA A 263 -11.09 1.36 -22.24
N ARG A 264 -11.74 2.40 -22.78
CA ARG A 264 -12.33 2.37 -24.11
C ARG A 264 -11.29 2.18 -25.20
N LEU A 265 -10.24 3.02 -25.23
CA LEU A 265 -9.14 2.90 -26.20
C LEU A 265 -8.54 1.50 -26.19
N ARG A 266 -8.22 0.97 -25.00
CA ARG A 266 -7.63 -0.37 -24.86
C ARG A 266 -8.58 -1.48 -25.33
N SER A 267 -9.87 -1.39 -25.02
CA SER A 267 -10.87 -2.37 -25.46
C SER A 267 -11.03 -2.39 -26.98
N VAL A 268 -11.05 -1.21 -27.62
CA VAL A 268 -11.17 -1.07 -29.07
C VAL A 268 -9.87 -1.56 -29.74
N HIS A 269 -8.71 -1.15 -29.22
CA HIS A 269 -7.42 -1.57 -29.74
C HIS A 269 -7.24 -3.09 -29.71
N LYS A 270 -7.60 -3.74 -28.59
CA LYS A 270 -7.54 -5.21 -28.48
C LYS A 270 -8.46 -5.90 -29.47
N ARG A 271 -9.71 -5.43 -29.65
CA ARG A 271 -10.65 -5.98 -30.64
C ARG A 271 -10.10 -5.87 -32.06
N VAL A 272 -9.52 -4.73 -32.43
CA VAL A 272 -8.94 -4.52 -33.77
C VAL A 272 -7.69 -5.38 -33.98
N SER A 273 -6.82 -5.49 -32.97
CA SER A 273 -5.61 -6.33 -33.03
C SER A 273 -5.92 -7.83 -33.07
N GLN A 274 -6.97 -8.30 -32.38
CA GLN A 274 -7.42 -9.70 -32.40
C GLN A 274 -8.21 -10.06 -33.67
N GLY A 275 -9.02 -9.14 -34.20
CA GLY A 275 -9.76 -9.32 -35.46
C GLY A 275 -8.85 -9.56 -36.67
N LEU A 276 -7.59 -9.11 -36.60
CA LEU A 276 -6.57 -9.40 -37.62
C LEU A 276 -6.09 -10.86 -37.62
N GLN A 277 -6.26 -11.61 -36.53
CA GLN A 277 -5.76 -12.99 -36.41
C GLN A 277 -6.76 -14.06 -36.90
N LEU A 278 -8.06 -13.76 -36.98
CA LEU A 278 -9.10 -14.78 -37.23
C LEU A 278 -9.71 -14.78 -38.66
N GLY A 279 -9.16 -14.05 -39.64
CA GLY A 279 -9.86 -13.85 -40.92
C GLY A 279 -8.98 -13.79 -42.16
N LYS A 280 -8.35 -14.90 -42.57
CA LYS A 280 -7.96 -15.10 -43.98
C LYS A 280 -9.21 -15.47 -44.78
N GLY A 281 -10.06 -14.50 -45.15
CA GLY A 281 -11.17 -14.78 -46.06
C GLY A 281 -12.39 -13.86 -45.99
N ALA A 282 -12.26 -12.53 -45.95
CA ALA A 282 -13.36 -11.63 -46.28
C ALA A 282 -12.85 -10.29 -46.84
N PRO A 283 -13.41 -9.76 -47.95
CA PRO A 283 -13.00 -8.49 -48.54
C PRO A 283 -13.64 -7.30 -47.79
N ALA A 284 -13.07 -6.93 -46.64
CA ALA A 284 -13.37 -5.68 -45.92
C ALA A 284 -12.08 -5.03 -45.37
N ALA A 285 -11.00 -5.09 -46.15
CA ALA A 285 -9.61 -4.94 -45.68
C ALA A 285 -9.04 -3.50 -45.73
N GLN A 286 -9.85 -2.44 -45.75
CA GLN A 286 -9.33 -1.05 -45.78
C GLN A 286 -9.55 -0.24 -44.49
N LEU A 287 -10.46 -0.63 -43.59
CA LEU A 287 -10.59 -0.01 -42.26
C LEU A 287 -9.48 -0.32 -41.21
N PRO A 288 -8.57 -1.32 -41.32
CA PRO A 288 -7.62 -1.61 -40.24
C PRO A 288 -6.48 -0.62 -40.02
N LEU A 289 -5.98 0.03 -41.09
CA LEU A 289 -4.77 0.87 -41.02
C LEU A 289 -5.07 2.27 -40.46
N VAL A 290 -6.11 2.92 -41.00
CA VAL A 290 -6.54 4.27 -40.57
C VAL A 290 -6.98 4.25 -39.10
N ALA A 291 -7.76 3.25 -38.69
CA ALA A 291 -8.15 3.09 -37.28
C ALA A 291 -6.94 2.93 -36.35
N LYS A 292 -5.90 2.21 -36.79
CA LYS A 292 -4.66 2.05 -35.99
C LYS A 292 -3.92 3.38 -35.85
N GLU A 293 -3.87 4.21 -36.88
CA GLU A 293 -3.27 5.55 -36.82
C GLU A 293 -4.03 6.47 -35.85
N HIS A 294 -5.36 6.46 -35.89
CA HIS A 294 -6.17 7.22 -34.94
C HIS A 294 -6.02 6.71 -33.50
N HIS A 295 -5.95 5.39 -33.26
CA HIS A 295 -5.66 4.85 -31.92
C HIS A 295 -4.32 5.33 -31.38
N LEU A 296 -3.30 5.38 -32.25
CA LEU A 296 -1.98 5.90 -31.92
C LEU A 296 -2.03 7.42 -31.64
N ALA A 297 -2.87 8.17 -32.36
CA ALA A 297 -3.07 9.60 -32.14
C ALA A 297 -3.77 9.89 -30.80
N VAL A 298 -4.82 9.13 -30.46
CA VAL A 298 -5.48 9.19 -29.15
C VAL A 298 -4.48 8.84 -28.04
N ALA A 299 -3.70 7.77 -28.19
CA ALA A 299 -2.66 7.41 -27.22
C ALA A 299 -1.63 8.55 -27.03
N SER A 300 -1.17 9.15 -28.13
CA SER A 300 -0.25 10.29 -28.12
C SER A 300 -0.84 11.49 -27.35
N ALA A 301 -2.12 11.81 -27.59
CA ALA A 301 -2.81 12.88 -26.87
C ALA A 301 -2.90 12.61 -25.36
N LEU A 302 -3.20 11.38 -24.95
CA LEU A 302 -3.24 10.96 -23.55
C LEU A 302 -1.88 11.11 -22.86
N TRP A 303 -0.81 10.60 -23.50
CA TRP A 303 0.55 10.70 -22.98
C TRP A 303 1.04 12.15 -22.90
N ARG A 304 0.72 12.99 -23.88
CA ARG A 304 1.16 14.39 -23.90
C ARG A 304 0.42 15.25 -22.88
N ASN A 305 -0.91 15.10 -22.80
CA ASN A 305 -1.75 16.10 -22.12
C ASN A 305 -2.08 15.73 -20.66
N PHE A 306 -2.01 14.45 -20.27
CA PHE A 306 -2.42 14.01 -18.93
C PHE A 306 -1.27 13.41 -18.10
N PHE A 307 -0.40 12.60 -18.71
CA PHE A 307 0.64 11.88 -17.98
C PHE A 307 1.65 12.76 -17.22
N PRO A 308 2.13 13.91 -17.75
CA PRO A 308 3.08 14.76 -17.01
C PRO A 308 2.55 15.21 -15.66
N TYR A 309 1.25 15.51 -15.57
CA TYR A 309 0.60 15.84 -14.32
C TYR A 309 0.58 14.65 -13.36
N LEU A 310 0.18 13.45 -13.83
CA LEU A 310 0.20 12.23 -13.00
C LEU A 310 1.59 11.94 -12.43
N LYS A 311 2.64 12.07 -13.27
CA LYS A 311 4.04 11.91 -12.87
C LYS A 311 4.43 12.94 -11.80
N SER A 312 3.96 14.19 -11.89
CA SER A 312 4.24 15.22 -10.87
C SER A 312 3.56 14.93 -9.53
N GLN A 313 2.36 14.35 -9.53
CA GLN A 313 1.59 14.08 -8.30
C GLN A 313 2.15 12.94 -7.47
N ARG A 314 3.06 12.12 -8.01
CA ARG A 314 3.67 10.98 -7.29
C ARG A 314 4.39 11.39 -5.99
N MET A 315 4.92 12.61 -5.95
CA MET A 315 5.69 13.20 -4.84
C MET A 315 4.91 14.29 -4.09
N SER A 316 3.58 14.37 -4.26
CA SER A 316 2.77 15.39 -3.60
C SER A 316 2.91 15.32 -2.08
N GLN A 317 2.85 16.47 -1.41
CA GLN A 317 2.90 16.54 0.06
C GLN A 317 1.61 16.07 0.73
N MET A 318 0.50 16.01 -0.02
CA MET A 318 -0.78 15.50 0.45
C MET A 318 -1.00 14.06 -0.03
N PRO A 319 -1.70 13.22 0.75
CA PRO A 319 -2.02 11.85 0.34
C PRO A 319 -2.78 11.88 -1.00
N PRO A 320 -2.31 11.14 -2.01
CA PRO A 320 -2.90 11.19 -3.34
C PRO A 320 -4.29 10.56 -3.35
N SER A 321 -5.17 11.08 -4.22
CA SER A 321 -6.51 10.51 -4.44
C SER A 321 -6.39 9.04 -4.93
N PRO A 322 -7.26 8.12 -4.50
CA PRO A 322 -7.20 6.72 -4.91
C PRO A 322 -7.31 6.54 -6.44
N GLN A 323 -8.08 7.41 -7.11
CA GLN A 323 -8.22 7.42 -8.57
C GLN A 323 -6.89 7.68 -9.30
N LEU A 324 -5.89 8.28 -8.64
CA LEU A 324 -4.57 8.53 -9.23
C LEU A 324 -3.85 7.21 -9.52
N ALA A 325 -3.92 6.25 -8.57
CA ALA A 325 -3.33 4.93 -8.73
C ALA A 325 -3.98 4.15 -9.88
N ASP A 326 -5.32 4.20 -9.96
CA ASP A 326 -6.11 3.49 -10.97
C ASP A 326 -5.81 4.04 -12.37
N THR A 327 -5.72 5.36 -12.48
CA THR A 327 -5.34 6.05 -13.71
C THR A 327 -3.91 5.71 -14.12
N ALA A 328 -2.96 5.73 -13.18
CA ALA A 328 -1.57 5.35 -13.45
C ALA A 328 -1.47 3.89 -13.92
N ALA A 329 -2.22 2.96 -13.30
CA ALA A 329 -2.31 1.58 -13.75
C ALA A 329 -2.89 1.49 -15.18
N GLY A 330 -3.90 2.30 -15.50
CA GLY A 330 -4.44 2.45 -16.85
C GLY A 330 -3.37 2.86 -17.88
N PHE A 331 -2.51 3.82 -17.55
CA PHE A 331 -1.37 4.21 -18.40
C PHE A 331 -0.31 3.11 -18.52
N THR A 332 -0.02 2.37 -17.45
CA THR A 332 0.92 1.24 -17.51
C THR A 332 0.43 0.17 -18.46
N LEU A 333 -0.87 -0.12 -18.42
CA LEU A 333 -1.47 -1.07 -19.35
C LEU A 333 -1.62 -0.52 -20.77
N LEU A 334 -1.78 0.81 -20.95
CA LEU A 334 -1.69 1.44 -22.26
C LEU A 334 -0.26 1.33 -22.83
N ALA A 335 0.77 1.49 -22.00
CA ALA A 335 2.17 1.28 -22.40
C ALA A 335 2.45 -0.17 -22.80
N LEU A 336 1.71 -1.13 -22.23
CA LEU A 336 1.77 -2.53 -22.61
C LEU A 336 1.11 -2.76 -23.98
N ASP A 337 -0.09 -2.21 -24.19
CA ASP A 337 -0.86 -2.41 -25.42
C ASP A 337 -0.24 -1.61 -26.62
N ILE A 338 0.25 -0.38 -26.38
CA ILE A 338 0.78 0.54 -27.40
C ILE A 338 2.12 1.15 -26.93
N PRO A 339 3.23 0.40 -26.96
CA PRO A 339 4.52 0.86 -26.43
C PRO A 339 5.17 1.98 -27.29
N SER A 340 4.88 2.04 -28.58
CA SER A 340 5.56 2.94 -29.54
C SER A 340 5.21 4.43 -29.37
N LYS A 341 4.12 4.75 -28.67
CA LYS A 341 3.66 6.13 -28.44
C LYS A 341 3.86 6.62 -27.00
N ALA A 342 4.47 5.81 -26.14
CA ALA A 342 4.89 6.29 -24.84
C ALA A 342 5.96 7.38 -25.00
N LEU A 343 5.98 8.35 -24.06
CA LEU A 343 6.93 9.47 -24.06
C LEU A 343 8.38 8.97 -24.18
N SER A 344 9.24 9.76 -24.84
CA SER A 344 10.66 9.44 -25.02
C SER A 344 11.39 9.16 -23.70
N ASP A 345 11.00 9.86 -22.62
CA ASP A 345 11.50 9.64 -21.24
C ASP A 345 11.31 8.21 -20.71
N LEU A 346 10.32 7.48 -21.23
CA LEU A 346 9.94 6.14 -20.76
C LEU A 346 10.54 5.02 -21.63
N GLN A 347 11.07 5.37 -22.81
CA GLN A 347 11.70 4.42 -23.72
C GLN A 347 13.07 3.97 -23.18
N PRO A 348 13.57 2.76 -23.52
CA PRO A 348 13.03 1.80 -24.49
C PRO A 348 11.97 0.83 -23.95
N GLN A 349 11.77 0.79 -22.63
CA GLN A 349 10.86 -0.17 -21.97
C GLN A 349 9.81 0.58 -21.13
N PRO A 350 8.74 1.11 -21.75
CA PRO A 350 7.82 2.02 -21.09
C PRO A 350 7.04 1.36 -19.94
N VAL A 351 6.72 0.07 -20.04
CA VAL A 351 6.04 -0.68 -18.95
C VAL A 351 6.94 -0.77 -17.72
N LEU A 352 8.23 -1.11 -17.89
CA LEU A 352 9.17 -1.19 -16.77
C LEU A 352 9.43 0.18 -16.15
N SER A 353 9.60 1.21 -16.98
CA SER A 353 9.73 2.60 -16.51
C SER A 353 8.53 3.03 -15.68
N MET A 354 7.31 2.68 -16.08
CA MET A 354 6.09 2.94 -15.32
C MET A 354 6.03 2.19 -13.98
N MET A 355 6.41 0.90 -13.98
CA MET A 355 6.53 0.11 -12.75
C MET A 355 7.53 0.71 -11.78
N HIS A 356 8.68 1.17 -12.26
CA HIS A 356 9.63 1.89 -11.44
C HIS A 356 9.04 3.19 -10.90
N LEU A 357 8.38 4.01 -11.73
CA LEU A 357 7.89 5.33 -11.32
C LEU A 357 6.79 5.31 -10.25
N PHE A 358 5.87 4.33 -10.30
CA PHE A 358 4.68 4.28 -9.44
C PHE A 358 4.61 3.07 -8.51
N GLY A 359 5.24 1.95 -8.86
CA GLY A 359 5.19 0.71 -8.10
C GLY A 359 6.40 0.48 -7.20
N TRP A 360 7.61 0.61 -7.76
CA TRP A 360 8.85 0.15 -7.12
C TRP A 360 9.76 1.27 -6.60
N ASP A 361 9.42 2.55 -6.83
CA ASP A 361 10.17 3.68 -6.27
C ASP A 361 9.86 3.88 -4.78
N ASP A 362 10.92 3.83 -3.96
CA ASP A 362 10.90 4.02 -2.51
C ASP A 362 10.40 5.42 -2.08
N MET A 363 10.26 6.37 -3.00
CA MET A 363 9.82 7.74 -2.72
C MET A 363 8.30 7.93 -2.82
N VAL A 364 7.59 7.01 -3.49
CA VAL A 364 6.14 7.09 -3.71
C VAL A 364 5.37 6.69 -2.45
N TRP A 365 4.21 7.31 -2.20
CA TRP A 365 3.36 6.99 -1.05
C TRP A 365 2.91 5.51 -1.01
N PRO A 366 3.01 4.82 0.15
CA PRO A 366 2.59 3.42 0.28
C PRO A 366 1.13 3.14 -0.10
N GLN A 367 0.22 4.08 0.15
CA GLN A 367 -1.18 3.97 -0.26
C GLN A 367 -1.32 3.85 -1.78
N LEU A 368 -0.67 4.75 -2.51
CA LEU A 368 -0.66 4.76 -3.98
C LEU A 368 -0.10 3.44 -4.52
N VAL A 369 1.04 3.00 -3.99
CA VAL A 369 1.72 1.77 -4.40
C VAL A 369 0.81 0.55 -4.18
N SER A 370 0.17 0.45 -3.02
CA SER A 370 -0.68 -0.69 -2.69
C SER A 370 -1.87 -0.84 -3.65
N ARG A 371 -2.52 0.27 -3.99
CA ARG A 371 -3.64 0.29 -4.94
C ARG A 371 -3.17 0.07 -6.38
N TYR A 372 -2.11 0.75 -6.81
CA TYR A 372 -1.53 0.63 -8.15
C TYR A 372 -1.10 -0.81 -8.46
N LEU A 373 -0.34 -1.44 -7.55
CA LEU A 373 0.11 -2.82 -7.73
C LEU A 373 -1.06 -3.81 -7.67
N SER A 374 -2.08 -3.56 -6.85
CA SER A 374 -3.27 -4.43 -6.80
C SER A 374 -4.00 -4.49 -8.14
N HIS A 375 -4.10 -3.37 -8.87
CA HIS A 375 -4.70 -3.34 -10.21
C HIS A 375 -3.87 -4.06 -11.27
N LEU A 376 -2.54 -4.06 -11.13
CA LEU A 376 -1.64 -4.60 -12.15
C LEU A 376 -1.34 -6.09 -11.96
N ILE A 377 -1.17 -6.57 -10.72
CA ILE A 377 -0.87 -7.99 -10.45
C ILE A 377 -2.02 -8.90 -10.91
N GLN A 378 -3.26 -8.40 -10.91
CA GLN A 378 -4.42 -9.15 -11.43
C GLN A 378 -4.38 -9.36 -12.96
N ASN A 379 -3.56 -8.61 -13.68
CA ASN A 379 -3.54 -8.64 -15.14
C ASN A 379 -2.55 -9.71 -15.66
N SER A 380 -3.07 -10.85 -16.11
CA SER A 380 -2.23 -11.95 -16.63
C SER A 380 -1.34 -11.56 -17.80
N ALA A 381 -1.81 -10.66 -18.68
CA ALA A 381 -1.04 -10.20 -19.84
C ALA A 381 0.24 -9.43 -19.45
N LEU A 382 0.23 -8.77 -18.28
CA LEU A 382 1.42 -8.09 -17.76
C LEU A 382 2.49 -9.10 -17.32
N CYS A 383 2.08 -10.17 -16.61
CA CYS A 383 2.98 -11.25 -16.19
C CYS A 383 3.58 -12.00 -17.39
N GLU A 384 2.77 -12.27 -18.41
CA GLU A 384 3.22 -12.85 -19.68
C GLU A 384 4.23 -11.93 -20.38
N ALA A 385 3.95 -10.62 -20.41
CA ALA A 385 4.85 -9.65 -21.01
C ALA A 385 6.22 -9.59 -20.30
N PHE A 386 6.26 -9.55 -18.96
CA PHE A 386 7.53 -9.59 -18.24
C PHE A 386 8.30 -10.89 -18.45
N SER A 387 7.59 -12.01 -18.51
CA SER A 387 8.18 -13.32 -18.82
C SER A 387 8.79 -13.34 -20.22
N SER A 388 8.08 -12.79 -21.21
CA SER A 388 8.56 -12.67 -22.60
C SER A 388 9.77 -11.74 -22.76
N MET A 389 9.84 -10.69 -21.94
CA MET A 389 10.95 -9.73 -21.92
C MET A 389 12.17 -10.26 -21.14
N GLY A 390 12.09 -11.47 -20.57
CA GLY A 390 13.16 -12.09 -19.79
C GLY A 390 13.42 -11.40 -18.44
N TYR A 391 12.48 -10.58 -17.96
CA TYR A 391 12.66 -9.81 -16.73
C TYR A 391 12.19 -10.64 -15.53
N THR A 392 13.13 -11.33 -14.87
CA THR A 392 12.84 -12.29 -13.78
C THR A 392 12.76 -11.68 -12.39
N SER A 393 13.08 -10.39 -12.24
CA SER A 393 13.11 -9.69 -10.95
C SER A 393 11.81 -8.99 -10.57
N TYR A 394 10.81 -8.90 -11.46
CA TYR A 394 9.60 -8.12 -11.17
C TYR A 394 8.82 -8.63 -9.95
N GLU A 395 8.77 -9.96 -9.75
CA GLU A 395 8.11 -10.55 -8.58
C GLU A 395 8.85 -10.16 -7.30
N ALA A 396 10.18 -10.18 -7.30
CA ALA A 396 10.99 -9.75 -6.16
C ALA A 396 10.83 -8.27 -5.84
N LEU A 397 10.80 -7.40 -6.84
CA LEU A 397 10.57 -5.96 -6.67
C LEU A 397 9.15 -5.66 -6.16
N THR A 398 8.17 -6.46 -6.60
CA THR A 398 6.79 -6.38 -6.10
C THR A 398 6.70 -6.83 -4.65
N VAL A 399 7.38 -7.92 -4.27
CA VAL A 399 7.52 -8.38 -2.88
C VAL A 399 8.22 -7.30 -2.04
N ARG A 400 9.27 -6.65 -2.55
CA ARG A 400 9.96 -5.54 -1.86
C ARG A 400 9.03 -4.37 -1.59
N SER A 401 8.24 -3.99 -2.58
CA SER A 401 7.28 -2.89 -2.45
C SER A 401 6.16 -3.23 -1.46
N TRP A 402 5.71 -4.48 -1.44
CA TRP A 402 4.80 -5.02 -0.42
C TRP A 402 5.43 -4.97 0.98
N PHE A 403 6.66 -5.45 1.14
CA PHE A 403 7.43 -5.43 2.40
C PHE A 403 7.49 -4.02 2.98
N ARG A 404 7.81 -3.04 2.11
CA ARG A 404 7.82 -1.62 2.44
C ARG A 404 6.43 -1.14 2.88
N CYS A 405 5.38 -1.43 2.11
CA CYS A 405 4.02 -0.97 2.43
C CYS A 405 3.54 -1.52 3.78
N VAL A 406 3.82 -2.78 4.09
CA VAL A 406 3.50 -3.38 5.39
C VAL A 406 4.25 -2.66 6.52
N LEU A 407 5.57 -2.44 6.38
CA LEU A 407 6.33 -1.72 7.40
C LEU A 407 5.83 -0.28 7.60
N GLN A 408 5.44 0.40 6.52
CA GLN A 408 5.04 1.81 6.54
C GLN A 408 3.55 2.04 6.85
N MET A 409 2.82 1.00 7.30
CA MET A 409 1.36 1.07 7.40
C MET A 409 0.81 2.08 8.44
N PHE A 410 1.64 2.53 9.38
CA PHE A 410 1.26 3.46 10.44
C PHE A 410 1.78 4.89 10.23
N ILE A 411 2.59 5.16 9.19
CA ILE A 411 3.23 6.48 8.97
C ILE A 411 2.21 7.62 8.83
N GLU A 412 1.03 7.33 8.26
CA GLU A 412 0.02 8.34 7.92
C GLU A 412 -1.04 8.56 8.99
N GLN A 413 -0.92 7.91 10.16
CA GLN A 413 -1.85 8.18 11.25
C GLN A 413 -1.53 9.54 11.90
N PRO A 414 -2.45 10.52 11.88
CA PRO A 414 -2.20 11.84 12.45
C PRO A 414 -1.85 11.70 13.93
N THR A 415 -0.64 12.11 14.28
CA THR A 415 -0.09 11.96 15.62
C THR A 415 -0.69 13.04 16.52
N GLY A 416 -1.66 12.65 17.34
CA GLY A 416 -2.09 13.40 18.52
C GLY A 416 -3.04 14.56 18.25
N MET A 417 -4.34 14.25 18.21
CA MET A 417 -5.35 15.00 18.97
C MET A 417 -6.55 14.07 19.21
N LEU A 418 -6.78 13.73 20.49
CA LEU A 418 -7.98 13.07 20.99
C LEU A 418 -8.38 11.76 20.27
N ALA A 419 -7.73 10.67 20.67
CA ALA A 419 -8.31 9.34 20.54
C ALA A 419 -9.57 9.18 21.43
N LYS A 420 -10.66 9.88 21.08
CA LYS A 420 -12.03 9.68 21.56
C LYS A 420 -13.05 10.23 20.56
N THR A 421 -13.06 9.69 19.34
CA THR A 421 -14.29 9.60 18.53
C THR A 421 -14.10 8.49 17.49
N ASP A 422 -15.05 7.55 17.43
CA ASP A 422 -15.03 6.37 16.56
C ASP A 422 -14.96 6.69 15.05
N ALA A 423 -15.10 7.97 14.65
CA ALA A 423 -15.07 8.44 13.27
C ALA A 423 -13.65 8.57 12.65
N GLU A 424 -12.57 8.66 13.45
CA GLU A 424 -11.19 8.79 12.90
C GLU A 424 -10.46 7.45 12.74
N ARG A 425 -10.89 6.40 13.47
CA ARG A 425 -10.48 5.01 13.19
C ARG A 425 -10.92 4.52 11.80
N THR A 426 -11.89 5.19 11.18
CA THR A 426 -12.40 4.87 9.84
C THR A 426 -11.44 5.24 8.70
N VAL A 427 -10.51 6.18 8.90
CA VAL A 427 -9.56 6.61 7.85
C VAL A 427 -8.43 5.59 7.63
N GLY A 428 -8.11 4.78 8.64
CA GLY A 428 -7.15 3.67 8.52
C GLY A 428 -7.71 2.39 7.88
N LYS A 429 -9.04 2.20 7.86
CA LYS A 429 -9.70 1.04 7.24
C LYS A 429 -9.47 0.91 5.72
N PRO A 430 -9.64 1.96 4.88
CA PRO A 430 -9.53 1.80 3.43
C PRO A 430 -8.11 1.43 2.99
N TYR A 431 -7.08 1.93 3.67
CA TYR A 431 -5.70 1.54 3.36
C TYR A 431 -5.40 0.10 3.80
N MET A 432 -5.89 -0.33 4.97
CA MET A 432 -5.74 -1.71 5.41
C MET A 432 -6.44 -2.70 4.47
N GLU A 433 -7.63 -2.36 3.95
CA GLU A 433 -8.33 -3.17 2.94
C GLU A 433 -7.51 -3.27 1.64
N GLN A 434 -6.96 -2.15 1.15
CA GLN A 434 -6.08 -2.13 -0.03
C GLN A 434 -4.83 -2.97 0.17
N LEU A 435 -4.17 -2.85 1.33
CA LEU A 435 -2.99 -3.63 1.66
C LEU A 435 -3.30 -5.12 1.84
N THR A 436 -4.49 -5.45 2.35
CA THR A 436 -4.98 -6.83 2.45
C THR A 436 -5.18 -7.44 1.06
N GLU A 437 -5.81 -6.71 0.14
CA GLU A 437 -5.97 -7.15 -1.25
C GLU A 437 -4.61 -7.31 -1.95
N MET A 438 -3.70 -6.34 -1.77
CA MET A 438 -2.34 -6.44 -2.28
C MET A 438 -1.63 -7.70 -1.74
N THR A 439 -1.74 -7.97 -0.44
CA THR A 439 -1.17 -9.16 0.22
C THR A 439 -1.73 -10.45 -0.39
N ARG A 440 -3.05 -10.50 -0.61
CA ARG A 440 -3.73 -11.63 -1.26
C ARG A 440 -3.22 -11.88 -2.68
N LEU A 441 -2.90 -10.81 -3.42
CA LEU A 441 -2.39 -10.89 -4.79
C LEU A 441 -0.91 -11.27 -4.84
N VAL A 442 -0.08 -10.74 -3.95
CA VAL A 442 1.35 -11.11 -3.84
C VAL A 442 1.50 -12.60 -3.54
N PHE A 443 0.61 -13.18 -2.73
CA PHE A 443 0.61 -14.61 -2.43
C PHE A 443 0.23 -15.51 -3.62
N LYS A 444 -0.34 -14.94 -4.69
CA LYS A 444 -0.62 -15.63 -5.96
C LYS A 444 0.52 -15.54 -6.97
N LEU A 445 1.59 -14.80 -6.67
CA LEU A 445 2.77 -14.74 -7.52
C LEU A 445 3.47 -16.09 -7.49
N SER A 446 3.92 -16.56 -8.66
CA SER A 446 4.49 -17.90 -8.84
C SER A 446 5.70 -18.15 -7.93
N GLU A 447 6.55 -17.15 -7.76
CA GLU A 447 7.74 -17.21 -6.92
C GLU A 447 7.39 -17.30 -5.43
N VAL A 448 6.37 -16.56 -4.98
CA VAL A 448 5.90 -16.59 -3.59
C VAL A 448 5.18 -17.91 -3.30
N GLU A 449 4.35 -18.40 -4.21
CA GLU A 449 3.68 -19.69 -4.10
C GLU A 449 4.69 -20.85 -4.03
N ASN A 450 5.77 -20.79 -4.83
CA ASN A 450 6.87 -21.75 -4.80
C ASN A 450 7.64 -21.76 -3.47
N ILE A 451 7.78 -20.60 -2.80
CA ILE A 451 8.41 -20.50 -1.47
C ILE A 451 7.47 -21.02 -0.38
N LEU A 452 6.18 -20.68 -0.47
CA LEU A 452 5.18 -21.06 0.52
C LEU A 452 4.84 -22.56 0.47
N SER A 453 4.80 -23.17 -0.72
CA SER A 453 4.53 -24.61 -0.89
C SER A 453 5.60 -25.49 -0.24
N LYS A 454 6.85 -25.01 -0.17
CA LYS A 454 7.97 -25.69 0.49
C LYS A 454 7.94 -25.58 2.02
N ALA A 455 6.99 -24.83 2.59
CA ALA A 455 6.85 -24.62 4.02
C ALA A 455 5.42 -24.96 4.51
N PRO A 456 5.09 -26.26 4.68
CA PRO A 456 3.83 -26.66 5.28
C PRO A 456 3.84 -26.29 6.77
N ASP A 457 2.98 -25.36 7.16
CA ASP A 457 2.64 -25.03 8.55
C ASP A 457 1.15 -24.66 8.61
N GLU A 458 0.55 -24.99 9.76
CA GLU A 458 -0.89 -25.08 10.12
C GLU A 458 -1.84 -24.01 9.54
N GLU A 459 -3.10 -24.42 9.53
CA GLU A 459 -4.21 -24.05 8.65
C GLU A 459 -4.68 -22.57 8.62
N SER A 460 -4.92 -22.13 7.39
CA SER A 460 -6.14 -21.52 6.81
C SER A 460 -6.83 -20.24 7.36
N VAL A 461 -6.56 -19.69 8.54
CA VAL A 461 -7.37 -18.54 9.05
C VAL A 461 -6.72 -17.15 8.87
N PHE A 462 -5.41 -17.09 8.64
CA PHE A 462 -4.62 -15.84 8.72
C PHE A 462 -4.38 -15.10 7.38
N LYS A 463 -5.06 -15.49 6.29
CA LYS A 463 -4.79 -14.96 4.94
C LYS A 463 -5.13 -13.47 4.74
N GLN A 464 -5.73 -12.81 5.73
CA GLN A 464 -6.23 -11.43 5.59
C GLN A 464 -5.40 -10.38 6.33
N ASP A 465 -4.51 -10.73 7.25
CA ASP A 465 -3.74 -9.72 8.01
C ASP A 465 -2.32 -9.53 7.43
N PRO A 466 -2.01 -8.35 6.84
CA PRO A 466 -0.73 -8.12 6.16
C PRO A 466 0.50 -8.36 7.02
N LYS A 467 0.46 -8.01 8.32
CA LYS A 467 1.62 -8.21 9.23
C LYS A 467 1.92 -9.70 9.46
N ASN A 468 0.88 -10.51 9.63
CA ASN A 468 1.02 -11.95 9.89
C ASN A 468 1.40 -12.70 8.61
N ALA A 469 0.84 -12.28 7.47
CA ALA A 469 1.24 -12.77 6.15
C ALA A 469 2.74 -12.53 5.90
N LEU A 470 3.25 -11.34 6.24
CA LEU A 470 4.67 -11.02 6.12
C LEU A 470 5.54 -11.95 6.98
N VAL A 471 5.16 -12.21 8.23
CA VAL A 471 5.89 -13.15 9.09
C VAL A 471 5.86 -14.57 8.54
N ARG A 472 4.73 -15.02 7.97
CA ARG A 472 4.63 -16.33 7.30
C ARG A 472 5.60 -16.43 6.13
N PHE A 473 5.68 -15.39 5.30
CA PHE A 473 6.62 -15.33 4.19
C PHE A 473 8.07 -15.38 4.68
N ILE A 474 8.42 -14.59 5.71
CA ILE A 474 9.76 -14.58 6.32
C ILE A 474 10.15 -16.00 6.81
N LYS A 475 9.24 -16.69 7.53
CA LYS A 475 9.47 -18.06 7.99
C LYS A 475 9.69 -19.03 6.83
N ALA A 476 8.87 -18.93 5.77
CA ALA A 476 8.96 -19.80 4.61
C ALA A 476 10.27 -19.62 3.83
N VAL A 477 10.74 -18.37 3.66
CA VAL A 477 12.05 -18.06 3.07
C VAL A 477 13.19 -18.69 3.88
N GLY A 478 13.17 -18.53 5.21
CA GLY A 478 14.17 -19.11 6.10
C GLY A 478 14.25 -20.64 6.00
N ARG A 479 13.09 -21.31 6.02
CA ARG A 479 12.99 -22.77 5.85
C ARG A 479 13.48 -23.24 4.49
N THR A 480 13.07 -22.53 3.43
CA THR A 480 13.49 -22.84 2.06
C THR A 480 15.02 -22.79 1.97
N TYR A 481 15.65 -21.74 2.49
CA TYR A 481 17.11 -21.63 2.52
C TYR A 481 17.79 -22.76 3.30
N SER A 482 17.26 -23.11 4.48
CA SER A 482 17.79 -24.22 5.29
C SER A 482 17.67 -25.58 4.59
N GLY A 483 16.67 -25.77 3.73
CA GLY A 483 16.48 -26.98 2.94
C GLY A 483 17.34 -27.09 1.68
N LEU A 484 17.97 -25.99 1.23
CA LEU A 484 18.87 -26.02 0.06
C LEU A 484 20.16 -26.78 0.40
N GLN A 485 20.67 -27.56 -0.56
CA GLN A 485 21.91 -28.33 -0.36
C GLN A 485 23.11 -27.71 -1.06
N THR A 486 22.93 -27.20 -2.29
CA THR A 486 24.08 -26.73 -3.08
C THR A 486 24.46 -25.28 -2.72
N LEU A 487 25.77 -25.01 -2.70
CA LEU A 487 26.31 -23.66 -2.47
C LEU A 487 25.80 -22.60 -3.48
N PRO A 488 25.73 -22.86 -4.80
CA PRO A 488 25.22 -21.87 -5.75
C PRO A 488 23.74 -21.53 -5.50
N GLU A 489 22.89 -22.52 -5.20
CA GLU A 489 21.49 -22.27 -4.84
C GLU A 489 21.37 -21.42 -3.57
N LYS A 490 22.17 -21.72 -2.53
CA LYS A 490 22.22 -20.91 -1.31
C LYS A 490 22.65 -19.47 -1.59
N SER A 491 23.68 -19.27 -2.41
CA SER A 491 24.16 -17.94 -2.78
C SER A 491 23.13 -17.14 -3.57
N ALA A 492 22.46 -17.79 -4.54
CA ALA A 492 21.38 -17.20 -5.31
C ALA A 492 20.19 -16.81 -4.40
N MET A 493 19.81 -17.70 -3.47
CA MET A 493 18.74 -17.44 -2.51
C MET A 493 19.07 -16.27 -1.58
N VAL A 494 20.33 -16.14 -1.13
CA VAL A 494 20.77 -14.97 -0.33
C VAL A 494 20.64 -13.69 -1.15
N ALA A 495 21.08 -13.69 -2.41
CA ALA A 495 20.94 -12.53 -3.30
C ALA A 495 19.48 -12.11 -3.47
N LYS A 496 18.60 -13.08 -3.73
CA LYS A 496 17.17 -12.89 -3.92
C LYS A 496 16.47 -12.41 -2.64
N THR A 497 16.87 -12.96 -1.48
CA THR A 497 16.35 -12.55 -0.17
C THR A 497 16.68 -11.09 0.15
N LEU A 498 17.90 -10.65 -0.19
CA LEU A 498 18.29 -9.24 -0.06
C LEU A 498 17.53 -8.33 -1.04
N GLU A 499 17.20 -8.84 -2.23
CA GLU A 499 16.36 -8.14 -3.21
C GLU A 499 14.93 -7.94 -2.71
N TYR A 500 14.32 -8.97 -2.11
CA TYR A 500 13.00 -8.87 -1.45
C TYR A 500 12.98 -7.81 -0.36
N LEU A 501 14.08 -7.68 0.39
CA LEU A 501 14.12 -6.82 1.55
C LEU A 501 14.40 -5.35 1.18
N GLY A 502 15.22 -5.11 0.16
CA GLY A 502 15.69 -3.77 -0.18
C GLY A 502 16.47 -3.11 0.97
N ASP A 503 16.48 -1.77 1.03
CA ASP A 503 17.07 -1.03 2.15
C ASP A 503 16.04 -0.89 3.29
N VAL A 504 15.74 -1.98 3.99
CA VAL A 504 14.71 -2.03 5.04
C VAL A 504 14.87 -0.95 6.11
N LEU A 505 16.11 -0.56 6.40
CA LEU A 505 16.40 0.48 7.39
C LEU A 505 15.92 1.86 6.92
N LYS A 506 15.87 2.12 5.61
CA LYS A 506 15.25 3.33 5.05
C LYS A 506 13.74 3.36 5.36
N TYR A 507 13.09 2.20 5.33
CA TYR A 507 11.64 2.09 5.57
C TYR A 507 11.26 2.32 7.02
N VAL A 508 12.17 1.95 7.94
CA VAL A 508 11.99 2.01 9.39
C VAL A 508 12.37 3.36 10.00
N LYS A 509 13.32 4.09 9.40
CA LYS A 509 13.80 5.41 9.86
C LYS A 509 12.69 6.39 10.29
N PRO A 510 11.52 6.50 9.61
CA PRO A 510 10.45 7.39 10.03
C PRO A 510 9.94 7.15 11.46
N TYR A 511 9.88 5.89 11.91
CA TYR A 511 9.40 5.53 13.25
C TYR A 511 10.45 5.72 14.35
N LEU A 512 11.73 5.71 14.00
CA LEU A 512 12.83 5.92 14.95
C LEU A 512 13.01 7.38 15.37
N LYS A 513 12.28 8.32 14.75
CA LYS A 513 12.27 9.73 15.16
C LYS A 513 11.39 9.90 16.40
N VAL A 514 11.74 10.86 17.27
CA VAL A 514 11.13 11.13 18.59
C VAL A 514 9.59 11.33 18.58
N LYS A 515 8.97 11.52 17.41
CA LYS A 515 7.51 11.70 17.22
C LYS A 515 6.83 10.60 16.40
N GLY A 516 7.46 9.44 16.21
CA GLY A 516 6.86 8.33 15.46
C GLY A 516 5.67 7.69 16.20
N PRO A 517 4.69 7.12 15.49
CA PRO A 517 3.59 6.36 16.10
C PRO A 517 4.11 5.11 16.82
N PRO A 518 3.66 4.84 18.06
CA PRO A 518 4.15 3.71 18.86
C PRO A 518 3.82 2.34 18.25
N GLU A 519 2.68 2.21 17.56
CA GLU A 519 2.26 0.98 16.88
C GLU A 519 3.20 0.63 15.72
N GLY A 520 3.65 1.66 14.97
CA GLY A 520 4.63 1.50 13.89
C GLY A 520 6.00 1.09 14.40
N LEU A 521 6.39 1.58 15.59
CA LEU A 521 7.63 1.17 16.26
C LEU A 521 7.55 -0.29 16.72
N GLN A 522 6.45 -0.70 17.37
CA GLN A 522 6.23 -2.10 17.77
C GLN A 522 6.25 -3.05 16.56
N LEU A 523 5.51 -2.70 15.49
CA LEU A 523 5.50 -3.49 14.25
C LEU A 523 6.91 -3.65 13.66
N THR A 524 7.65 -2.55 13.59
CA THR A 524 9.04 -2.54 13.11
C THR A 524 9.91 -3.51 13.90
N TYR A 525 9.96 -3.35 15.23
CA TYR A 525 10.81 -4.18 16.08
C TYR A 525 10.41 -5.66 16.01
N TRP A 526 9.11 -5.94 15.94
CA TRP A 526 8.61 -7.30 15.81
C TRP A 526 8.95 -7.96 14.46
N ILE A 527 8.70 -7.28 13.33
CA ILE A 527 9.02 -7.81 11.99
C ILE A 527 10.52 -7.99 11.80
N ILE A 528 11.33 -7.01 12.20
CA ILE A 528 12.79 -7.12 12.11
C ILE A 528 13.34 -8.19 13.08
N GLY A 529 12.76 -8.33 14.28
CA GLY A 529 13.07 -9.43 15.18
C GLY A 529 12.78 -10.79 14.55
N CYS A 530 11.63 -10.92 13.88
CA CYS A 530 11.27 -12.12 13.11
C CYS A 530 12.27 -12.39 11.97
N LEU A 531 12.72 -11.37 11.24
CA LEU A 531 13.79 -11.50 10.24
C LEU A 531 15.08 -12.04 10.87
N VAL A 532 15.55 -11.43 11.96
CA VAL A 532 16.80 -11.85 12.63
C VAL A 532 16.70 -13.30 13.11
N LYS A 533 15.56 -13.73 13.65
CA LYS A 533 15.33 -15.11 14.09
C LYS A 533 15.29 -16.11 12.95
N PHE A 534 14.41 -15.90 11.97
CA PHE A 534 14.11 -16.91 10.94
C PHE A 534 15.07 -16.86 9.75
N TRP A 535 15.71 -15.72 9.48
CA TRP A 535 16.77 -15.59 8.47
C TRP A 535 18.17 -15.66 9.08
N ALA A 536 18.32 -16.13 10.33
CA ALA A 536 19.62 -16.29 10.98
C ALA A 536 20.65 -17.05 10.11
N PRO A 537 20.33 -18.16 9.43
CA PRO A 537 21.27 -18.83 8.52
C PRO A 537 21.68 -17.98 7.31
N ILE A 538 20.78 -17.14 6.80
CA ILE A 538 21.03 -16.23 5.67
C ILE A 538 21.92 -15.07 6.15
N LEU A 539 21.59 -14.46 7.29
CA LEU A 539 22.32 -13.34 7.89
C LEU A 539 23.73 -13.73 8.37
N ALA A 540 23.98 -15.02 8.61
CA ALA A 540 25.31 -15.55 8.90
C ALA A 540 26.25 -15.55 7.68
N THR A 541 25.72 -15.37 6.46
CA THR A 541 26.55 -15.29 5.24
C THR A 541 27.21 -13.92 5.11
N SER A 542 28.43 -13.88 4.56
CA SER A 542 29.19 -12.64 4.39
C SER A 542 28.45 -11.54 3.61
N LYS A 543 27.61 -11.93 2.64
CA LYS A 543 26.82 -11.00 1.81
C LYS A 543 25.71 -10.31 2.58
N ALA A 544 25.06 -11.00 3.52
CA ALA A 544 23.95 -10.46 4.32
C ALA A 544 24.40 -9.95 5.69
N GLN A 545 25.63 -10.24 6.12
CA GLN A 545 26.13 -9.88 7.45
C GLN A 545 26.21 -8.36 7.67
N GLN A 546 26.50 -7.57 6.62
CA GLN A 546 26.50 -6.11 6.72
C GLN A 546 25.12 -5.56 7.11
N LEU A 547 24.05 -6.18 6.64
CA LEU A 547 22.68 -5.82 7.03
C LEU A 547 22.44 -6.12 8.51
N LEU A 548 22.93 -7.25 9.02
CA LEU A 548 22.82 -7.60 10.44
C LEU A 548 23.48 -6.52 11.32
N PHE A 549 24.70 -6.10 11.00
CA PHE A 549 25.39 -5.06 11.76
C PHE A 549 24.61 -3.75 11.73
N ARG A 550 24.11 -3.33 10.56
CA ARG A 550 23.28 -2.13 10.46
C ARG A 550 21.97 -2.24 11.27
N ILE A 551 21.36 -3.43 11.35
CA ILE A 551 20.18 -3.69 12.19
C ILE A 551 20.54 -3.52 13.67
N VAL A 552 21.65 -4.10 14.12
CA VAL A 552 22.13 -4.00 15.51
C VAL A 552 22.39 -2.53 15.85
N ASP A 553 23.14 -1.80 15.03
CA ASP A 553 23.50 -0.41 15.30
C ASP A 553 22.29 0.53 15.30
N CYS A 554 21.32 0.31 14.40
CA CYS A 554 20.15 1.19 14.27
C CYS A 554 19.05 0.90 15.29
N LEU A 555 18.82 -0.37 15.66
CA LEU A 555 17.67 -0.78 16.47
C LEU A 555 18.02 -1.25 17.88
N LEU A 556 19.11 -2.00 18.04
CA LEU A 556 19.45 -2.63 19.33
C LEU A 556 20.47 -1.81 20.12
N LEU A 557 21.48 -1.23 19.47
CA LEU A 557 22.52 -0.43 20.10
C LEU A 557 22.64 0.99 19.50
N PRO A 558 21.53 1.76 19.36
CA PRO A 558 21.63 3.15 18.94
C PRO A 558 22.39 3.99 20.00
N HIS A 559 22.97 5.12 19.59
CA HIS A 559 23.74 5.98 20.49
C HIS A 559 22.98 6.41 21.76
N SER A 560 21.65 6.52 21.70
CA SER A 560 20.81 6.81 22.87
C SER A 560 20.79 5.69 23.91
N VAL A 561 20.92 4.43 23.48
CA VAL A 561 20.93 3.25 24.37
C VAL A 561 22.27 3.14 25.10
N LEU A 562 23.36 3.52 24.44
CA LEU A 562 24.72 3.52 24.98
C LEU A 562 24.95 4.60 26.05
N GLN A 563 24.14 5.67 26.05
CA GLN A 563 24.15 6.68 27.10
C GLN A 563 23.33 6.16 28.30
N GLN A 564 24.01 5.64 29.33
CA GLN A 564 23.35 5.02 30.49
C GLN A 564 22.54 6.01 31.34
N ASP A 565 22.83 7.31 31.25
CA ASP A 565 22.21 8.35 32.09
C ASP A 565 20.85 8.88 31.59
N LYS A 566 20.42 8.51 30.37
CA LYS A 566 19.17 9.02 29.76
C LYS A 566 18.11 7.92 29.70
N GLU A 567 16.95 8.17 30.31
CA GLU A 567 15.80 7.26 30.21
C GLU A 567 15.32 7.13 28.77
N LEU A 568 15.08 5.89 28.34
CA LEU A 568 14.57 5.60 27.00
C LEU A 568 13.06 5.84 26.93
N PRO A 569 12.51 6.23 25.76
CA PRO A 569 11.07 6.35 25.57
C PRO A 569 10.32 5.05 25.90
N VAL A 570 9.20 5.15 26.63
CA VAL A 570 8.39 3.99 27.06
C VAL A 570 7.92 3.13 25.87
N ALA A 571 7.51 3.76 24.78
CA ALA A 571 7.09 3.05 23.56
C ALA A 571 8.22 2.19 22.96
N LEU A 572 9.47 2.66 23.05
CA LEU A 572 10.64 1.92 22.60
C LEU A 572 10.94 0.74 23.52
N LEU A 573 10.87 0.94 24.84
CA LEU A 573 11.07 -0.13 25.81
C LEU A 573 10.02 -1.24 25.67
N SER A 574 8.75 -0.88 25.45
CA SER A 574 7.68 -1.85 25.16
C SER A 574 7.95 -2.63 23.88
N ALA A 575 8.30 -1.94 22.78
CA ALA A 575 8.62 -2.59 21.51
C ALA A 575 9.82 -3.56 21.62
N ILE A 576 10.85 -3.17 22.39
CA ILE A 576 12.02 -4.02 22.65
C ILE A 576 11.65 -5.19 23.54
N GLN A 577 10.85 -4.99 24.59
CA GLN A 577 10.45 -6.07 25.51
C GLN A 577 9.77 -7.24 24.77
N GLU A 578 8.90 -6.94 23.81
CA GLU A 578 8.20 -7.97 23.05
C GLU A 578 9.08 -8.66 22.00
N SER A 579 10.02 -7.93 21.39
CA SER A 579 10.78 -8.40 20.23
C SER A 579 12.19 -8.91 20.55
N LEU A 580 12.81 -8.46 21.65
CA LEU A 580 14.16 -8.83 22.08
C LEU A 580 14.41 -10.35 22.12
N PRO A 581 13.46 -11.20 22.56
CA PRO A 581 13.67 -12.66 22.50
C PRO A 581 14.01 -13.17 21.10
N LEU A 582 13.38 -12.60 20.05
CA LEU A 582 13.60 -12.99 18.67
C LEU A 582 15.00 -12.62 18.19
N TYR A 583 15.47 -11.43 18.55
CA TYR A 583 16.82 -10.95 18.23
C TYR A 583 17.90 -11.81 18.90
N LEU A 584 17.76 -12.09 20.19
CA LEU A 584 18.72 -12.89 20.95
C LEU A 584 18.83 -14.32 20.40
N GLN A 585 17.70 -14.92 20.03
CA GLN A 585 17.67 -16.24 19.41
C GLN A 585 18.38 -16.27 18.06
N GLY A 586 18.09 -15.31 17.18
CA GLY A 586 18.74 -15.22 15.88
C GLY A 586 20.24 -14.93 15.99
N LEU A 587 20.65 -14.01 16.86
CA LEU A 587 22.07 -13.69 17.09
C LEU A 587 22.84 -14.88 17.67
N SER A 588 22.25 -15.63 18.61
CA SER A 588 22.87 -16.85 19.15
C SER A 588 23.15 -17.88 18.04
N PHE A 589 22.19 -18.10 17.14
CA PHE A 589 22.37 -18.96 15.98
C PHE A 589 23.56 -18.51 15.12
N ILE A 590 23.61 -17.23 14.76
CA ILE A 590 24.64 -16.67 13.88
C ILE A 590 26.03 -16.81 14.51
N CYS A 591 26.12 -16.57 15.82
CA CYS A 591 27.35 -16.77 16.58
C CYS A 591 27.84 -18.23 16.51
N CYS A 592 26.93 -19.21 16.49
CA CYS A 592 27.27 -20.64 16.35
C CYS A 592 27.87 -21.01 14.99
N GLN A 593 27.48 -20.31 13.92
CA GLN A 593 27.90 -20.67 12.56
C GLN A 593 29.09 -19.87 12.02
N SER A 594 29.33 -18.65 12.50
CA SER A 594 30.42 -17.80 12.01
C SER A 594 31.78 -18.21 12.59
N GLN A 595 32.65 -18.79 11.76
CA GLN A 595 34.02 -19.17 12.16
C GLN A 595 34.98 -17.99 12.27
N THR A 596 34.84 -16.95 11.44
CA THR A 596 35.80 -15.83 11.36
C THR A 596 35.42 -14.61 12.19
N GLN A 597 34.12 -14.33 12.38
CA GLN A 597 33.64 -13.15 13.12
C GLN A 597 32.79 -13.52 14.34
N GLY A 598 32.71 -14.81 14.70
CA GLY A 598 31.93 -15.30 15.84
C GLY A 598 32.32 -14.63 17.17
N ALA A 599 33.59 -14.28 17.36
CA ALA A 599 34.06 -13.58 18.57
C ALA A 599 33.45 -12.16 18.70
N TYR A 600 33.47 -11.38 17.61
CA TYR A 600 32.89 -10.04 17.58
C TYR A 600 31.37 -10.08 17.74
N LEU A 601 30.69 -11.02 17.07
CA LEU A 601 29.24 -11.21 17.22
C LEU A 601 28.85 -11.64 18.64
N ASN A 602 29.66 -12.49 19.29
CA ASN A 602 29.48 -12.83 20.70
C ASN A 602 29.67 -11.60 21.61
N GLN A 603 30.63 -10.72 21.32
CA GLN A 603 30.81 -9.48 22.05
C GLN A 603 29.62 -8.53 21.87
N LEU A 604 29.09 -8.41 20.64
CA LEU A 604 27.87 -7.64 20.37
C LEU A 604 26.65 -8.21 21.12
N LEU A 605 26.47 -9.53 21.09
CA LEU A 605 25.43 -10.22 21.86
C LEU A 605 25.58 -9.91 23.36
N GLY A 606 26.81 -9.97 23.88
CA GLY A 606 27.10 -9.63 25.27
C GLY A 606 26.78 -8.18 25.61
N SER A 607 27.11 -7.23 24.72
CA SER A 607 26.79 -5.81 24.87
C SER A 607 25.27 -5.56 24.89
N ILE A 608 24.51 -6.19 23.99
CA ILE A 608 23.04 -6.10 23.98
C ILE A 608 22.47 -6.59 25.31
N ILE A 609 22.92 -7.75 25.79
CA ILE A 609 22.50 -8.31 27.08
C ILE A 609 22.81 -7.34 28.22
N GLN A 610 24.04 -6.81 28.25
CA GLN A 610 24.50 -5.88 29.28
C GLN A 610 23.61 -4.64 29.36
N GLN A 611 23.22 -4.06 28.23
CA GLN A 611 22.44 -2.81 28.18
C GLN A 611 20.95 -3.00 28.51
N TYR A 612 20.35 -4.15 28.19
CA TYR A 612 18.91 -4.36 28.38
C TYR A 612 18.55 -5.15 29.64
N PHE A 613 19.42 -6.01 30.16
CA PHE A 613 19.14 -6.80 31.37
C PHE A 613 18.76 -5.91 32.56
N GLY A 614 19.57 -4.90 32.87
CA GLY A 614 19.32 -3.91 33.91
C GLY A 614 17.98 -3.18 33.80
N ARG A 615 17.54 -2.90 32.57
CA ARG A 615 16.36 -2.07 32.27
C ARG A 615 15.03 -2.82 32.45
N PHE A 616 15.02 -4.14 32.31
CA PHE A 616 13.83 -4.97 32.45
C PHE A 616 13.77 -5.79 33.75
N LEU A 617 14.83 -5.74 34.58
CA LEU A 617 14.75 -6.27 35.93
C LEU A 617 13.64 -5.57 36.71
N PRO A 618 12.98 -6.22 37.67
CA PRO A 618 12.05 -5.58 38.61
C PRO A 618 12.79 -4.96 39.81
N SER A 619 12.22 -3.92 40.43
CA SER A 619 12.83 -3.27 41.60
C SER A 619 12.84 -4.16 42.86
N SER A 620 11.95 -5.15 42.89
CA SER A 620 11.86 -6.17 43.95
C SER A 620 11.59 -7.56 43.33
N PRO A 621 12.14 -8.66 43.88
CA PRO A 621 11.91 -10.01 43.38
C PRO A 621 10.48 -10.44 43.73
N THR A 622 9.54 -10.22 42.82
CA THR A 622 8.15 -10.72 42.94
C THR A 622 7.93 -11.79 41.87
N ALA A 623 7.25 -12.90 42.21
CA ALA A 623 7.09 -14.07 41.34
C ALA A 623 6.48 -13.76 39.96
N LEU A 624 5.64 -12.72 39.85
CA LEU A 624 5.05 -12.27 38.59
C LEU A 624 5.99 -11.40 37.72
N GLY A 625 6.93 -10.68 38.34
CA GLY A 625 7.79 -9.71 37.65
C GLY A 625 9.00 -10.32 36.95
N VAL A 626 9.56 -11.39 37.50
CA VAL A 626 10.74 -12.08 36.91
C VAL A 626 10.33 -12.94 35.70
N GLY A 627 9.12 -13.53 35.75
CA GLY A 627 8.58 -14.39 34.70
C GLY A 627 8.31 -13.72 33.35
N GLN A 628 8.27 -12.37 33.30
CA GLN A 628 8.02 -11.56 32.10
C GLN A 628 9.29 -10.99 31.47
N HIS A 629 10.48 -11.35 31.98
CA HIS A 629 11.73 -10.82 31.47
C HIS A 629 12.01 -11.33 30.03
N PRO A 630 12.29 -10.46 29.04
CA PRO A 630 12.45 -10.86 27.65
C PRO A 630 13.56 -11.88 27.43
N MET A 631 14.65 -11.79 28.19
CA MET A 631 15.73 -12.78 28.08
C MET A 631 15.35 -14.16 28.62
N LEU A 632 14.46 -14.23 29.61
CA LEU A 632 13.95 -15.51 30.12
C LEU A 632 13.11 -16.18 29.03
N THR A 633 12.22 -15.42 28.39
CA THR A 633 11.45 -15.88 27.22
C THR A 633 12.39 -16.38 26.10
N ALA A 634 13.47 -15.64 25.82
CA ALA A 634 14.45 -16.02 24.81
C ALA A 634 15.07 -17.40 25.08
N LEU A 635 15.41 -17.68 26.34
CA LEU A 635 16.03 -18.94 26.78
C LEU A 635 15.04 -20.11 26.82
N CYS A 636 13.75 -19.84 27.10
CA CYS A 636 12.73 -20.89 27.27
C CYS A 636 12.01 -21.29 25.97
N THR A 637 11.88 -20.41 24.98
CA THR A 637 11.09 -20.72 23.76
C THR A 637 11.94 -21.36 22.66
N SER A 638 11.70 -22.65 22.39
CA SER A 638 12.12 -23.47 21.25
C SER A 638 13.40 -23.00 20.50
N ILE A 639 14.54 -23.53 20.94
CA ILE A 639 15.80 -23.48 20.20
C ILE A 639 16.39 -24.90 20.21
N THR A 640 17.16 -25.27 19.19
CA THR A 640 18.01 -26.47 19.26
C THR A 640 18.93 -26.39 20.49
N ALA A 641 19.20 -27.53 21.13
CA ALA A 641 19.89 -27.59 22.43
C ALA A 641 21.24 -26.83 22.46
N SER A 642 21.99 -26.83 21.36
CA SER A 642 23.31 -26.18 21.26
C SER A 642 23.27 -24.65 21.26
N GLN A 643 22.24 -24.06 20.64
CA GLN A 643 22.08 -22.60 20.55
C GLN A 643 21.51 -22.03 21.85
N MET A 644 20.61 -22.78 22.50
CA MET A 644 20.14 -22.46 23.86
C MET A 644 21.32 -22.42 24.83
N LEU A 645 22.19 -23.44 24.79
CA LEU A 645 23.36 -23.52 25.66
C LEU A 645 24.31 -22.34 25.48
N ARG A 646 24.57 -21.92 24.22
CA ARG A 646 25.44 -20.76 23.95
C ARG A 646 24.82 -19.46 24.46
N LEU A 647 23.54 -19.21 24.18
CA LEU A 647 22.85 -18.02 24.68
C LEU A 647 22.84 -17.98 26.21
N ARG A 648 22.61 -19.13 26.86
CA ARG A 648 22.70 -19.30 28.32
C ARG A 648 24.10 -18.95 28.83
N LYS A 649 25.15 -19.54 28.25
CA LYS A 649 26.55 -19.27 28.63
C LYS A 649 26.90 -17.78 28.51
N THR A 650 26.57 -17.13 27.39
CA THR A 650 26.84 -15.70 27.20
C THR A 650 26.05 -14.83 28.17
N THR A 651 24.78 -15.17 28.41
CA THR A 651 23.91 -14.46 29.36
C THR A 651 24.47 -14.53 30.77
N LEU A 652 24.78 -15.73 31.25
CA LEU A 652 25.33 -15.95 32.60
C LEU A 652 26.69 -15.29 32.77
N HIS A 653 27.54 -15.33 31.74
CA HIS A 653 28.83 -14.64 31.77
C HIS A 653 28.67 -13.12 31.93
N VAL A 654 27.78 -12.49 31.14
CA VAL A 654 27.52 -11.04 31.23
C VAL A 654 26.90 -10.67 32.58
N ILE A 655 25.98 -11.48 33.10
CA ILE A 655 25.39 -11.28 34.42
C ILE A 655 26.46 -11.37 35.51
N ASN A 656 27.34 -12.36 35.45
CA ASN A 656 28.39 -12.53 36.43
C ASN A 656 29.33 -11.31 36.43
N GLU A 657 29.83 -10.92 35.25
CA GLU A 657 30.79 -9.82 35.11
C GLU A 657 30.21 -8.44 35.49
N ASN A 658 28.94 -8.16 35.15
CA ASN A 658 28.40 -6.80 35.28
C ASN A 658 27.43 -6.60 36.44
N TYR A 659 26.80 -7.67 36.94
CA TYR A 659 25.69 -7.59 37.90
C TYR A 659 25.93 -8.40 39.19
N MET A 660 26.90 -9.33 39.22
CA MET A 660 27.26 -10.10 40.42
C MET A 660 28.64 -9.72 41.02
N GLN A 661 29.45 -8.93 40.32
CA GLN A 661 30.76 -8.50 40.83
C GLN A 661 30.62 -7.50 41.99
N PHE A 662 31.31 -7.79 43.09
CA PHE A 662 31.38 -6.91 44.26
C PHE A 662 32.46 -5.85 44.05
N LYS A 663 32.12 -4.58 44.28
CA LYS A 663 33.11 -3.50 44.38
C LYS A 663 33.60 -3.42 45.83
N GLY A 664 34.66 -4.17 46.13
CA GLY A 664 35.10 -4.39 47.52
C GLY A 664 34.15 -5.32 48.27
N ASN A 665 33.65 -4.89 49.43
CA ASN A 665 32.67 -5.64 50.23
C ASN A 665 31.22 -5.22 49.98
N ALA A 666 30.98 -4.20 49.15
CA ALA A 666 29.63 -3.72 48.86
C ALA A 666 28.92 -4.64 47.85
N PRO A 667 27.70 -5.12 48.13
CA PRO A 667 26.93 -5.90 47.18
C PRO A 667 26.49 -5.03 45.99
N PRO A 668 26.37 -5.61 44.78
CA PRO A 668 25.85 -4.90 43.62
C PRO A 668 24.37 -4.52 43.82
N PRO A 669 23.90 -3.43 43.17
CA PRO A 669 22.51 -3.00 43.28
C PRO A 669 21.57 -4.06 42.71
N ARG A 670 20.42 -4.27 43.36
CA ARG A 670 19.34 -5.18 42.93
C ARG A 670 19.75 -6.67 42.84
N LEU A 671 20.78 -7.07 43.57
CA LEU A 671 21.31 -8.44 43.63
C LEU A 671 20.22 -9.52 43.82
N ALA A 672 19.24 -9.28 44.70
CA ALA A 672 18.14 -10.22 44.93
C ALA A 672 17.31 -10.50 43.66
N SER A 673 17.09 -9.49 42.81
CA SER A 673 16.34 -9.65 41.55
C SER A 673 17.16 -10.36 40.48
N VAL A 674 18.48 -10.14 40.47
CA VAL A 674 19.43 -10.84 39.58
C VAL A 674 19.49 -12.33 39.95
N LEU A 675 19.61 -12.65 41.24
CA LEU A 675 19.60 -14.04 41.72
C LEU A 675 18.26 -14.72 41.43
N ALA A 676 17.13 -14.04 41.64
CA ALA A 676 15.81 -14.58 41.30
C ALA A 676 15.70 -14.91 39.80
N PHE A 677 16.23 -14.04 38.93
CA PHE A 677 16.29 -14.32 37.50
C PHE A 677 17.13 -15.57 37.18
N VAL A 678 18.30 -15.71 37.80
CA VAL A 678 19.15 -16.89 37.59
C VAL A 678 18.45 -18.16 38.05
N LEU A 679 17.79 -18.14 39.21
CA LEU A 679 17.01 -19.27 39.70
C LEU A 679 15.89 -19.65 38.73
N ASP A 680 15.14 -18.67 38.19
CA ASP A 680 14.09 -18.91 37.19
C ASP A 680 14.65 -19.52 35.90
N VAL A 681 15.83 -19.08 35.43
CA VAL A 681 16.50 -19.68 34.27
C VAL A 681 16.84 -21.15 34.53
N LEU A 682 17.42 -21.46 35.70
CA LEU A 682 17.78 -22.82 36.08
C LEU A 682 16.53 -23.72 36.14
N GLN A 683 15.47 -23.26 36.82
CA GLN A 683 14.23 -24.01 37.00
C GLN A 683 13.48 -24.26 35.67
N ARG A 684 13.41 -23.27 34.78
CA ARG A 684 12.68 -23.41 33.50
C ARG A 684 13.43 -24.21 32.44
N THR A 685 14.76 -24.29 32.52
CA THR A 685 15.56 -25.06 31.55
C THR A 685 15.67 -26.54 31.89
N GLN A 686 15.39 -26.94 33.14
CA GLN A 686 15.38 -28.34 33.60
C GLN A 686 16.69 -29.13 33.35
N SER A 687 17.79 -28.48 32.95
CA SER A 687 19.12 -29.07 32.80
C SER A 687 20.19 -28.22 33.48
N THR A 688 21.05 -28.88 34.26
CA THR A 688 22.24 -28.28 34.88
C THR A 688 23.44 -28.54 33.97
N GLU A 689 24.06 -27.47 33.48
CA GLU A 689 25.18 -27.49 32.54
C GLU A 689 26.47 -27.03 33.21
N LEU A 690 27.63 -27.38 32.62
CA LEU A 690 28.94 -27.01 33.19
C LEU A 690 29.10 -25.49 33.38
N CYS A 691 28.52 -24.69 32.49
CA CYS A 691 28.57 -23.23 32.60
C CYS A 691 27.83 -22.68 33.82
N ASP A 692 26.81 -23.38 34.33
CA ASP A 692 26.13 -22.97 35.56
C ASP A 692 27.03 -23.21 36.78
N ILE A 693 27.76 -24.33 36.80
CA ILE A 693 28.73 -24.66 37.85
C ILE A 693 29.89 -23.65 37.83
N ASP A 694 30.41 -23.33 36.65
CA ASP A 694 31.60 -22.48 36.52
C ASP A 694 31.33 -20.99 36.78
N LEU A 695 30.20 -20.47 36.29
CA LEU A 695 29.93 -19.03 36.29
C LEU A 695 29.00 -18.60 37.42
N VAL A 696 28.03 -19.43 37.80
CA VAL A 696 26.98 -19.05 38.76
C VAL A 696 27.36 -19.45 40.17
N LEU A 697 27.80 -20.69 40.38
CA LEU A 697 28.04 -21.21 41.73
C LEU A 697 29.09 -20.41 42.54
N PRO A 698 30.25 -19.99 41.98
CA PRO A 698 31.21 -19.18 42.74
C PRO A 698 30.62 -17.84 43.20
N ALA A 699 29.82 -17.18 42.35
CA ALA A 699 29.16 -15.92 42.66
C ALA A 699 28.10 -16.09 43.76
N VAL A 700 27.32 -17.18 43.70
CA VAL A 700 26.31 -17.53 44.70
C VAL A 700 26.94 -17.84 46.06
N LEU A 701 28.01 -18.64 46.10
CA LEU A 701 28.75 -18.94 47.31
C LEU A 701 29.34 -17.67 47.94
N LYS A 702 29.89 -16.77 47.11
CA LYS A 702 30.35 -15.45 47.54
C LYS A 702 29.21 -14.60 48.13
N CYS A 703 28.02 -14.63 47.54
CA CYS A 703 26.85 -13.94 48.08
C CYS A 703 26.43 -14.48 49.46
N MET A 704 26.43 -15.81 49.66
CA MET A 704 26.10 -16.43 50.95
C MET A 704 27.09 -16.05 52.05
N VAL A 705 28.37 -15.86 51.71
CA VAL A 705 29.41 -15.44 52.66
C VAL A 705 29.34 -13.95 52.96
N LEU A 706 29.23 -13.08 51.95
CA LEU A 706 29.40 -11.63 52.12
C LEU A 706 28.11 -10.86 52.42
N VAL A 707 26.95 -11.37 51.99
CA VAL A 707 25.67 -10.64 52.07
C VAL A 707 24.84 -11.14 53.24
N ASN A 708 24.33 -10.23 54.07
CA ASN A 708 23.50 -10.55 55.25
C ASN A 708 21.98 -10.41 55.03
N GLU A 709 21.55 -9.94 53.86
CA GLU A 709 20.14 -9.80 53.52
C GLU A 709 19.44 -11.17 53.42
N LEU A 710 18.34 -11.34 54.17
CA LEU A 710 17.63 -12.63 54.29
C LEU A 710 17.11 -13.14 52.93
N GLN A 711 16.58 -12.24 52.10
CA GLN A 711 16.04 -12.58 50.79
C GLN A 711 17.13 -13.10 49.85
N VAL A 712 18.30 -12.45 49.84
CA VAL A 712 19.47 -12.89 49.06
C VAL A 712 19.94 -14.26 49.54
N LYS A 713 20.09 -14.46 50.86
CA LYS A 713 20.50 -15.76 51.41
C LYS A 713 19.56 -16.90 51.04
N LYS A 714 18.25 -16.66 51.10
CA LYS A 714 17.23 -17.66 50.72
C LYS A 714 17.37 -18.05 49.25
N ILE A 715 17.35 -17.07 48.33
CA ILE A 715 17.44 -17.34 46.89
C ILE A 715 18.78 -17.99 46.55
N SER A 716 19.89 -17.55 47.17
CA SER A 716 21.20 -18.18 46.99
C SER A 716 21.24 -19.64 47.47
N ALA A 717 20.59 -19.96 48.59
CA ALA A 717 20.46 -21.34 49.07
C ALA A 717 19.61 -22.19 48.10
N ASP A 718 18.53 -21.65 47.56
CA ASP A 718 17.68 -22.34 46.56
C ASP A 718 18.47 -22.64 45.27
N ILE A 719 19.31 -21.70 44.80
CA ILE A 719 20.19 -21.91 43.63
C ILE A 719 21.25 -22.98 43.94
N LEU A 720 21.88 -22.90 45.12
CA LEU A 720 22.86 -23.88 45.57
C LEU A 720 22.26 -25.29 45.58
N GLN A 721 21.07 -25.44 46.16
CA GLN A 721 20.33 -26.69 46.20
C GLN A 721 20.08 -27.23 44.80
N TYR A 722 19.53 -26.40 43.90
CA TYR A 722 19.21 -26.80 42.54
C TYR A 722 20.44 -27.26 41.74
N VAL A 723 21.57 -26.56 41.85
CA VAL A 723 22.81 -26.91 41.14
C VAL A 723 23.38 -28.23 41.68
N VAL A 724 23.42 -28.42 43.00
CA VAL A 724 23.96 -29.63 43.64
C VAL A 724 23.10 -30.85 43.31
N GLU A 725 21.79 -30.77 43.49
CA GLU A 725 20.86 -31.86 43.16
C GLU A 725 20.90 -32.21 41.66
N GLY A 726 20.98 -31.20 40.79
CA GLY A 726 21.10 -31.39 39.34
C GLY A 726 22.42 -32.06 38.91
N CYS A 727 23.49 -31.95 39.71
CA CYS A 727 24.73 -32.67 39.48
C CYS A 727 24.69 -34.13 39.97
N GLN A 728 23.84 -34.45 40.95
CA GLN A 728 23.70 -35.80 41.48
C GLN A 728 22.90 -36.74 40.57
N ALA A 729 21.86 -36.21 39.92
CA ALA A 729 20.98 -37.00 39.04
C ALA A 729 21.70 -37.58 37.81
N GLY A 730 22.91 -37.11 37.47
CA GLY A 730 23.77 -37.63 36.41
C GLY A 730 25.02 -38.29 36.98
N SER A 731 24.95 -39.55 37.39
CA SER A 731 26.07 -40.27 38.00
C SER A 731 27.28 -40.39 37.05
N GLY A 732 28.34 -39.63 37.33
CA GLY A 732 29.73 -39.91 36.91
C GLY A 732 30.27 -39.12 35.72
N GLY A 733 31.42 -38.45 35.93
CA GLY A 733 32.31 -37.97 34.87
C GLY A 733 32.90 -36.59 35.12
N GLU A 734 32.23 -35.54 34.64
CA GLU A 734 32.82 -34.20 34.47
C GLU A 734 32.13 -33.10 35.32
N ARG A 735 30.83 -33.22 35.58
CA ARG A 735 30.09 -32.24 36.40
C ARG A 735 30.46 -32.32 37.88
N ALA A 736 30.61 -33.53 38.41
CA ALA A 736 30.99 -33.76 39.80
C ALA A 736 32.45 -33.32 40.10
N THR A 737 33.36 -33.52 39.14
CA THR A 737 34.76 -33.07 39.27
C THR A 737 34.84 -31.54 39.25
N GLN A 738 34.08 -30.89 38.37
CA GLN A 738 34.01 -29.44 38.32
C GLN A 738 33.35 -28.84 39.57
N LEU A 739 32.26 -29.46 40.06
CA LEU A 739 31.62 -29.08 41.32
C LEU A 739 32.62 -29.15 42.48
N THR A 740 33.36 -30.25 42.58
CA THR A 740 34.42 -30.43 43.60
C THR A 740 35.51 -29.36 43.48
N SER A 741 35.92 -29.02 42.25
CA SER A 741 36.91 -27.96 41.99
C SER A 741 36.44 -26.59 42.49
N VAL A 742 35.20 -26.20 42.20
CA VAL A 742 34.62 -24.93 42.63
C VAL A 742 34.55 -24.83 44.16
N PHE A 743 34.11 -25.89 44.84
CA PHE A 743 34.09 -25.89 46.31
C PHE A 743 35.49 -25.90 46.93
N ARG A 744 36.47 -26.56 46.32
CA ARG A 744 37.87 -26.51 46.76
C ARG A 744 38.40 -25.08 46.70
N GLN A 745 38.15 -24.36 45.60
CA GLN A 745 38.55 -22.97 45.46
C GLN A 745 37.84 -22.07 46.48
N PHE A 746 36.53 -22.27 46.67
CA PHE A 746 35.75 -21.53 47.67
C PHE A 746 36.30 -21.68 49.10
N ILE A 747 36.66 -22.90 49.51
CA ILE A 747 37.25 -23.16 50.83
C ILE A 747 38.59 -22.42 50.96
N GLN A 748 39.44 -22.49 49.94
CA GLN A 748 40.75 -21.83 49.97
C GLN A 748 40.63 -20.30 50.05
N ASP A 749 39.64 -19.71 49.36
CA ASP A 749 39.49 -18.26 49.27
C ASP A 749 38.88 -17.62 50.53
N TYR A 750 37.94 -18.30 51.21
CA TYR A 750 37.13 -17.67 52.28
C TYR A 750 37.39 -18.21 53.69
N THR A 751 37.97 -19.41 53.87
CA THR A 751 38.11 -20.02 55.22
C THR A 751 38.97 -19.19 56.17
N ALA A 752 40.00 -18.52 55.66
CA ALA A 752 40.91 -17.73 56.50
C ALA A 752 40.24 -16.51 57.19
N VAL A 753 39.14 -16.01 56.63
CA VAL A 753 38.45 -14.78 57.10
C VAL A 753 37.02 -15.05 57.57
N TYR A 754 36.34 -16.05 57.01
CA TYR A 754 34.91 -16.33 57.23
C TYR A 754 34.63 -17.81 57.57
N ASP A 755 35.52 -18.44 58.31
CA ASP A 755 35.46 -19.83 58.81
C ASP A 755 34.04 -20.31 59.16
N ARG A 756 33.33 -19.64 60.08
CA ARG A 756 32.00 -20.05 60.56
C ARG A 756 30.95 -20.07 59.46
N ARG A 757 31.02 -19.12 58.51
CA ARG A 757 30.06 -19.03 57.40
C ARG A 757 30.35 -20.10 56.35
N VAL A 758 31.63 -20.36 56.08
CA VAL A 758 32.05 -21.43 55.16
C VAL A 758 31.60 -22.79 55.69
N PHE A 759 31.81 -23.08 56.97
CA PHE A 759 31.35 -24.34 57.58
C PHE A 759 29.83 -24.50 57.57
N SER A 760 29.07 -23.44 57.90
CA SER A 760 27.60 -23.48 57.81
C SER A 760 27.10 -23.78 56.39
N ILE A 761 27.75 -23.24 55.36
CA ILE A 761 27.41 -23.57 53.96
C ILE A 761 27.77 -25.03 53.66
N LEU A 762 28.94 -25.51 54.08
CA LEU A 762 29.34 -26.91 53.88
C LEU A 762 28.42 -27.90 54.62
N GLU A 763 27.88 -27.54 55.79
CA GLU A 763 26.85 -28.33 56.48
C GLU A 763 25.58 -28.44 55.64
N THR A 764 25.11 -27.34 55.03
CA THR A 764 23.96 -27.41 54.12
C THR A 764 24.25 -28.27 52.89
N VAL A 765 25.46 -28.19 52.33
CA VAL A 765 25.88 -29.04 51.21
C VAL A 765 26.05 -30.49 51.63
N ALA A 766 26.44 -30.79 52.88
CA ALA A 766 26.58 -32.15 53.38
C ALA A 766 25.23 -32.88 53.48
N VAL A 767 24.14 -32.13 53.74
CA VAL A 767 22.77 -32.68 53.70
C VAL A 767 22.35 -33.02 52.27
N LEU A 768 22.75 -32.20 51.30
CA LEU A 768 22.43 -32.42 49.89
C LEU A 768 23.31 -33.51 49.27
N ASP A 769 24.64 -33.40 49.38
CA ASP A 769 25.65 -34.32 48.86
C ASP A 769 26.74 -34.68 49.90
N PRO A 770 26.53 -35.76 50.67
CA PRO A 770 27.54 -36.25 51.62
C PRO A 770 28.88 -36.65 50.96
N THR A 771 28.83 -37.14 49.72
CA THR A 771 30.01 -37.66 49.02
C THR A 771 30.94 -36.54 48.58
N LEU A 772 30.37 -35.43 48.11
CA LEU A 772 31.10 -34.21 47.77
C LEU A 772 31.86 -33.66 48.99
N VAL A 773 31.19 -33.50 50.14
CA VAL A 773 31.83 -32.95 51.34
C VAL A 773 32.93 -33.86 51.86
N THR A 774 32.73 -35.18 51.82
CA THR A 774 33.76 -36.16 52.20
C THR A 774 35.04 -36.00 51.36
N SER A 775 34.89 -35.73 50.05
CA SER A 775 36.03 -35.49 49.15
C SER A 775 36.78 -34.17 49.40
N LEU A 776 36.14 -33.21 50.08
CA LEU A 776 36.68 -31.88 50.39
C LEU A 776 37.39 -31.82 51.75
N ILE A 777 37.21 -32.81 52.64
CA ILE A 777 37.86 -32.90 53.97
C ILE A 777 39.38 -32.64 53.91
N PRO A 778 40.16 -33.22 52.96
CA PRO A 778 41.59 -32.94 52.87
C PRO A 778 41.89 -31.46 52.62
N THR A 779 41.10 -30.81 51.77
CA THR A 779 41.23 -29.37 51.49
C THR A 779 40.89 -28.53 52.72
N ILE A 780 39.78 -28.83 53.39
CA ILE A 780 39.36 -28.15 54.62
C ILE A 780 40.47 -28.23 55.68
N THR A 781 40.99 -29.44 55.90
CA THR A 781 42.06 -29.70 56.86
C THR A 781 43.33 -28.90 56.52
N GLN A 782 43.68 -28.80 55.25
CA GLN A 782 44.84 -28.05 54.81
C GLN A 782 44.63 -26.54 54.97
N SER A 783 43.50 -25.99 54.52
CA SER A 783 43.18 -24.56 54.68
C SER A 783 43.13 -24.13 56.14
N LEU A 784 42.66 -25.00 57.04
CA LEU A 784 42.66 -24.76 58.47
C LEU A 784 44.08 -24.72 59.06
N LYS A 785 44.94 -25.68 58.70
CA LYS A 785 46.37 -25.67 59.10
C LYS A 785 47.09 -24.41 58.59
N ASP A 786 46.81 -23.99 57.36
CA ASP A 786 47.41 -22.81 56.76
C ASP A 786 46.94 -21.53 57.45
N SER A 787 45.67 -21.47 57.88
CA SER A 787 45.12 -20.36 58.66
C SER A 787 45.71 -20.31 60.07
N GLU A 788 45.78 -21.45 60.79
CA GLU A 788 46.43 -21.58 62.09
C GLU A 788 47.90 -21.09 62.01
N HIS A 789 48.63 -21.53 60.98
CA HIS A 789 50.02 -21.14 60.77
C HIS A 789 50.18 -19.64 60.48
N LYS A 790 49.32 -19.05 59.63
CA LYS A 790 49.37 -17.62 59.29
C LYS A 790 48.95 -16.71 60.44
N GLN A 791 48.04 -17.15 61.30
CA GLN A 791 47.56 -16.37 62.44
C GLN A 791 48.46 -16.51 63.68
N GLY A 792 49.41 -17.46 63.69
CA GLY A 792 50.29 -17.71 64.85
C GLY A 792 49.55 -18.24 66.08
N LEU A 793 48.26 -18.54 65.94
CA LEU A 793 47.42 -19.15 66.96
C LEU A 793 47.71 -20.66 66.92
N GLY A 794 47.95 -21.28 68.07
CA GLY A 794 48.10 -22.73 68.17
C GLY A 794 46.87 -23.49 67.65
N ARG A 795 46.88 -24.83 67.75
CA ARG A 795 45.76 -25.68 67.26
C ARG A 795 44.40 -25.18 67.77
N ASN A 796 43.49 -24.86 66.87
CA ASN A 796 42.15 -24.40 67.22
C ASN A 796 41.21 -25.60 67.42
N ALA A 797 41.13 -26.11 68.65
CA ALA A 797 40.44 -27.34 68.99
C ALA A 797 38.91 -27.33 68.75
N ALA A 798 38.30 -26.15 68.57
CA ALA A 798 36.87 -26.04 68.29
C ALA A 798 36.52 -26.13 66.79
N GLN A 799 37.49 -25.90 65.90
CA GLN A 799 37.29 -25.95 64.45
C GLN A 799 37.78 -27.27 63.82
N ARG A 800 38.65 -28.01 64.52
CA ARG A 800 39.06 -29.38 64.17
C ARG A 800 38.08 -30.37 64.74
#